data_AF-A0A7V6LGE0-F1
#
_entry.id   AF-A0A7V6LGE0-F1
#
_cell.length_a   1.000
_cell.length_b   1.000
_cell.length_c   1.000
_cell.angle_alpha   90.00
_cell.angle_beta   90.00
_cell.angle_gamma   90.00
#
_symmetry.space_group_name_H-M   'P 1'
#
loop_
_entity.id
_entity.type
_entity.pdbx_description
1 polymer ?
#
loop_
_entity_poly.entity_id
_entity_poly.type
_entity_poly.pdbx_seq_one_letter_code
_entity_poly.pdbx_strand_id
1 'polypeptide(L)'
;LAYPVFPDQPQFGAYKRVLLRNGGNDWTKSMMRDAVAQELCKHLRHDTQAYRPSVVFLNGEYWGVHNLRERYDARYLERVYGADPEQVDIIGFPYGSSVTVADEGSASDFNALLTWLSTNSLVNAAAYATVTSQVDVANFMDYMLANMFVVNKDWPGNNIKFWRTRTANTAPDAPYAHDARWRWLMFDVDFAFAGWDPDPPDTDMWAWATSTTGSGRVCEAATRLFRRLLENADFRTRMLTRYADQLNTAYQPRRTRALTEQFRDAVAPEMPRHIARWPGAIFSTATWSNQVASIWAYARDRHAWEWRHMCTRFNLSTAEVCVATSDPAHGRVQVNDILVDGDTLGIPDPATPYPWRGWYFREVPVTLRALPRPGYRFAGWIEPGSTNACLSVLPVSAQQTFTARFEPDPNAQAPAVFLPAGEENWDKDACWDSGLFPNWPGARVVIPPPTVPDEDGLPRRNVRIATQPVTVGHVTVDNGTFSNRIRNKKDAPAGATLTFDGGAEAASLTVVGDDVGFTAVEVTRGVVLATDLRVVVSNTVGDAEYGGLRVQAGWSGSGGLIKEGPGRCTMTGGGKTYSGSTVIREGVLSMTQPAAPSAAAGVTIESGGQLCLTSGDPLSGPPRTYAFGGAVTLASAGAAGAAGTGGLRYAPGGVANWAAVPVPVVLTAGDACIAVEDVSGDRLLCNTLVLDGGLWGVSPLMKQGGGRLVVARDAADYEGVVTVAGGGLQVDTAMRGADIAIGDNAWLCGTGCVGSVTGGGWISPGAGGAGRLQAQSVGGGVDFAFRFTTAGDNSAGNDTLELRFSAAPFSKILDADNRIYVYLDVLPPEDGYVLGGFATASSVDFTRWIALASWHFFVLDPYGTEVFEGQTYAPCPVALNLSTVAAGSGRMLKISRPTHGYAAWCAEWFTLAERTDVAVSGPLAVGADGVANLLRYALGAGRTEPITPYLPRLDRVAGALVYAYRTRVDEQAGLSYLVVCTDDLTASAASWLDAQQDTGLTVRLLDPQATEDPAIAITRLEIIPGPSAPVRFFRLRVQQP
;
A
#
# COMPACT_ATOMS: atom_id res chain seq x y z
N LEU A 1 37.91 2.81 -16.55
CA LEU A 1 38.45 1.86 -17.55
C LEU A 1 37.39 1.64 -18.61
N ALA A 2 37.58 2.11 -19.84
CA ALA A 2 36.72 1.75 -20.97
C ALA A 2 37.21 0.42 -21.57
N TYR A 3 36.98 -0.65 -20.83
CA TYR A 3 37.46 -1.99 -21.15
C TYR A 3 36.54 -3.02 -20.47
N PRO A 4 36.14 -4.12 -21.16
CA PRO A 4 35.36 -5.20 -20.57
C PRO A 4 36.25 -6.02 -19.63
N VAL A 5 36.28 -5.62 -18.36
CA VAL A 5 37.16 -6.25 -17.35
C VAL A 5 36.76 -7.70 -17.10
N PHE A 6 35.47 -8.04 -17.12
CA PHE A 6 34.96 -9.40 -16.87
C PHE A 6 34.36 -9.99 -18.16
N PRO A 7 35.00 -11.01 -18.77
CA PRO A 7 34.57 -11.56 -20.07
C PRO A 7 33.18 -12.19 -20.07
N ASP A 8 32.73 -12.66 -18.92
CA ASP A 8 31.42 -13.27 -18.65
C ASP A 8 30.30 -12.23 -18.43
N GLN A 9 30.64 -10.94 -18.48
CA GLN A 9 29.70 -9.81 -18.46
C GLN A 9 29.90 -8.90 -19.69
N PRO A 10 29.76 -9.43 -20.92
CA PRO A 10 30.07 -8.70 -22.15
C PRO A 10 29.20 -7.46 -22.38
N GLN A 11 28.05 -7.37 -21.70
CA GLN A 11 27.16 -6.20 -21.73
C GLN A 11 27.80 -4.94 -21.11
N PHE A 12 28.85 -5.08 -20.30
CA PHE A 12 29.50 -3.94 -19.63
C PHE A 12 30.85 -3.59 -20.28
N GLY A 13 30.85 -2.53 -21.10
CA GLY A 13 32.05 -2.04 -21.78
C GLY A 13 32.97 -1.13 -20.95
N ALA A 14 32.55 -0.70 -19.76
CA ALA A 14 33.33 0.21 -18.93
C ALA A 14 33.10 0.04 -17.41
N TYR A 15 34.16 0.25 -16.64
CA TYR A 15 34.18 0.15 -15.18
C TYR A 15 34.79 1.41 -14.57
N LYS A 16 34.05 2.10 -13.68
CA LYS A 16 34.58 3.25 -12.91
C LYS A 16 35.56 2.80 -11.83
N ARG A 17 35.28 1.67 -11.17
CA ARG A 17 36.10 1.09 -10.10
C ARG A 17 36.12 -0.43 -10.23
N VAL A 18 37.27 -1.01 -9.88
CA VAL A 18 37.50 -2.45 -9.73
C VAL A 18 38.36 -2.64 -8.49
N LEU A 19 38.25 -3.78 -7.83
CA LEU A 19 39.14 -4.17 -6.73
C LEU A 19 40.23 -5.09 -7.28
N LEU A 20 41.46 -4.88 -6.83
CA LEU A 20 42.54 -5.85 -6.98
C LEU A 20 42.74 -6.51 -5.61
N ARG A 21 42.34 -7.77 -5.48
CA ARG A 21 42.39 -8.53 -4.23
C ARG A 21 43.52 -9.56 -4.27
N ASN A 22 44.22 -9.70 -3.16
CA ASN A 22 45.18 -10.79 -2.96
C ASN A 22 44.48 -12.14 -2.69
N GLY A 23 43.20 -12.14 -2.33
CA GLY A 23 42.47 -13.36 -1.93
C GLY A 23 42.16 -13.41 -0.44
N GLY A 24 42.42 -12.32 0.29
CA GLY A 24 42.00 -12.16 1.69
C GLY A 24 42.64 -13.20 2.60
N ASN A 25 41.80 -13.82 3.44
CA ASN A 25 42.18 -14.87 4.38
C ASN A 25 42.58 -16.18 3.69
N ASP A 26 42.22 -16.36 2.42
CA ASP A 26 42.61 -17.51 1.59
C ASP A 26 43.97 -17.31 0.90
N TRP A 27 44.69 -16.21 1.17
CA TRP A 27 46.02 -15.88 0.59
C TRP A 27 47.05 -16.99 0.77
N THR A 28 47.13 -17.57 1.96
CA THR A 28 48.11 -18.63 2.29
C THR A 28 47.60 -20.03 1.96
N LYS A 29 46.47 -20.14 1.23
CA LYS A 29 45.76 -21.39 0.98
C LYS A 29 45.49 -21.58 -0.51
N SER A 30 44.24 -21.44 -0.97
CA SER A 30 43.86 -21.74 -2.36
C SER A 30 43.75 -20.49 -3.25
N MET A 31 43.56 -19.32 -2.65
CA MET A 31 43.30 -18.03 -3.28
C MET A 31 42.05 -17.97 -4.20
N MET A 32 41.12 -18.92 -4.05
CA MET A 32 39.95 -19.06 -4.92
C MET A 32 38.64 -19.40 -4.21
N ARG A 33 38.61 -19.58 -2.89
CA ARG A 33 37.38 -19.94 -2.14
C ARG A 33 36.25 -18.95 -2.38
N ASP A 34 36.56 -17.66 -2.27
CA ASP A 34 35.61 -16.58 -2.54
C ASP A 34 35.10 -16.65 -3.99
N ALA A 35 35.98 -16.93 -4.96
CA ALA A 35 35.58 -17.03 -6.38
C ALA A 35 34.64 -18.21 -6.64
N VAL A 36 34.99 -19.38 -6.09
CA VAL A 36 34.19 -20.60 -6.23
C VAL A 36 32.83 -20.44 -5.56
N ALA A 37 32.76 -19.84 -4.37
CA ALA A 37 31.50 -19.61 -3.67
C ALA A 37 30.58 -18.66 -4.43
N GLN A 38 31.12 -17.54 -4.94
CA GLN A 38 30.39 -16.56 -5.75
C GLN A 38 29.85 -17.20 -7.05
N GLU A 39 30.70 -17.89 -7.82
CA GLU A 39 30.28 -18.52 -9.09
C GLU A 39 29.28 -19.66 -8.89
N LEU A 40 29.42 -20.44 -7.81
CA LEU A 40 28.47 -21.50 -7.46
C LEU A 40 27.04 -20.95 -7.28
N CYS A 41 26.91 -19.73 -6.75
CA CYS A 41 25.66 -19.08 -6.36
C CYS A 41 25.14 -18.05 -7.40
N LYS A 42 25.87 -17.82 -8.49
CA LYS A 42 25.61 -16.74 -9.46
C LYS A 42 24.26 -16.80 -10.17
N HIS A 43 23.65 -17.98 -10.25
CA HIS A 43 22.31 -18.18 -10.83
C HIS A 43 21.17 -17.81 -9.88
N LEU A 44 21.48 -17.44 -8.64
CA LEU A 44 20.50 -17.04 -7.63
C LEU A 44 20.12 -15.56 -7.75
N ARG A 45 19.05 -15.15 -7.05
CA ARG A 45 18.48 -13.79 -7.15
C ARG A 45 19.30 -12.69 -6.47
N HIS A 46 20.39 -13.02 -5.78
CA HIS A 46 21.28 -12.04 -5.17
C HIS A 46 22.53 -11.85 -6.01
N ASP A 47 23.04 -10.62 -6.02
CA ASP A 47 24.25 -10.32 -6.77
C ASP A 47 25.46 -11.04 -6.17
N THR A 48 26.33 -11.46 -7.08
CA THR A 48 27.63 -12.05 -6.79
C THR A 48 28.72 -11.19 -7.44
N GLN A 49 29.93 -11.19 -6.87
CA GLN A 49 31.04 -10.39 -7.39
C GLN A 49 31.78 -11.16 -8.49
N ALA A 50 31.81 -10.60 -9.71
CA ALA A 50 32.57 -11.18 -10.81
C ALA A 50 34.06 -11.34 -10.46
N TYR A 51 34.68 -12.37 -11.05
CA TYR A 51 36.06 -12.76 -10.83
C TYR A 51 36.86 -12.74 -12.12
N ARG A 52 38.09 -12.20 -12.06
CA ARG A 52 39.10 -12.45 -13.08
C ARG A 52 40.48 -12.59 -12.46
N PRO A 53 41.20 -13.71 -12.66
CA PRO A 53 42.57 -13.84 -12.19
C PRO A 53 43.49 -12.91 -12.98
N SER A 54 44.54 -12.44 -12.33
CA SER A 54 45.50 -11.48 -12.88
C SER A 54 46.91 -11.74 -12.37
N VAL A 55 47.90 -11.40 -13.18
CA VAL A 55 49.30 -11.34 -12.77
C VAL A 55 49.66 -9.88 -12.57
N VAL A 56 50.14 -9.53 -11.38
CA VAL A 56 50.43 -8.14 -11.02
C VAL A 56 51.91 -7.85 -11.18
N PHE A 57 52.20 -6.69 -11.78
CA PHE A 57 53.53 -6.09 -11.76
C PHE A 57 53.45 -4.72 -11.10
N LEU A 58 54.28 -4.46 -10.10
CA LEU A 58 54.43 -3.12 -9.49
C LEU A 58 55.82 -2.60 -9.81
N ASN A 59 55.87 -1.43 -10.49
CA ASN A 59 57.10 -0.83 -10.98
C ASN A 59 57.97 -1.78 -11.84
N GLY A 60 57.32 -2.67 -12.60
CA GLY A 60 57.99 -3.67 -13.45
C GLY A 60 58.43 -4.95 -12.73
N GLU A 61 58.31 -5.01 -11.40
CA GLU A 61 58.60 -6.23 -10.63
C GLU A 61 57.37 -7.14 -10.57
N TYR A 62 57.56 -8.46 -10.66
CA TYR A 62 56.48 -9.43 -10.50
C TYR A 62 56.00 -9.52 -9.04
N TRP A 63 54.69 -9.40 -8.82
CA TRP A 63 54.05 -9.42 -7.50
C TRP A 63 53.10 -10.61 -7.29
N GLY A 64 53.08 -11.57 -8.21
CA GLY A 64 52.27 -12.78 -8.07
C GLY A 64 50.85 -12.65 -8.60
N VAL A 65 50.15 -13.78 -8.54
CA VAL A 65 48.71 -13.87 -8.82
C VAL A 65 47.89 -13.03 -7.83
N HIS A 66 46.96 -12.25 -8.35
CA HIS A 66 45.88 -11.56 -7.64
C HIS A 66 44.58 -11.74 -8.44
N ASN A 67 43.45 -11.29 -7.92
CA ASN A 67 42.20 -11.30 -8.68
C ASN A 67 41.54 -9.92 -8.73
N LEU A 68 41.00 -9.61 -9.91
CA LEU A 68 40.12 -8.47 -10.12
C LEU A 68 38.71 -8.85 -9.67
N ARG A 69 38.04 -7.94 -8.96
CA ARG A 69 36.65 -8.07 -8.53
C ARG A 69 35.85 -6.81 -8.79
N GLU A 70 34.55 -6.97 -8.89
CA GLU A 70 33.62 -5.86 -8.78
C GLU A 70 33.66 -5.26 -7.37
N ARG A 71 33.41 -3.95 -7.27
CA ARG A 71 33.27 -3.25 -5.99
C ARG A 71 31.80 -2.92 -5.81
N TYR A 72 31.15 -3.44 -4.77
CA TYR A 72 29.83 -2.96 -4.39
C TYR A 72 29.94 -1.56 -3.79
N ASP A 73 29.44 -0.61 -4.55
CA ASP A 73 29.27 0.81 -4.24
C ASP A 73 28.17 1.38 -5.15
N ALA A 74 27.81 2.66 -5.02
CA ALA A 74 26.76 3.24 -5.85
C ALA A 74 27.09 3.20 -7.35
N ARG A 75 28.37 3.10 -7.75
CA ARG A 75 28.77 2.98 -9.16
C ARG A 75 28.54 1.59 -9.73
N TYR A 76 28.58 0.56 -8.88
CA TYR A 76 28.11 -0.77 -9.25
C TYR A 76 26.60 -0.76 -9.51
N LEU A 77 25.81 -0.17 -8.60
CA LEU A 77 24.35 -0.11 -8.74
C LEU A 77 23.92 0.74 -9.94
N GLU A 78 24.59 1.87 -10.19
CA GLU A 78 24.43 2.67 -11.41
C GLU A 78 24.64 1.83 -12.68
N ARG A 79 25.68 1.00 -12.71
CA ARG A 79 25.99 0.18 -13.88
C ARG A 79 25.01 -0.98 -14.06
N VAL A 80 24.73 -1.72 -13.00
CA VAL A 80 24.01 -2.99 -13.06
C VAL A 80 22.50 -2.78 -13.09
N TYR A 81 22.00 -1.80 -12.33
CA TYR A 81 20.57 -1.54 -12.17
C TYR A 81 20.12 -0.23 -12.82
N GLY A 82 21.03 0.62 -13.31
CA GLY A 82 20.67 1.97 -13.75
C GLY A 82 20.20 2.87 -12.61
N ALA A 83 20.52 2.52 -11.35
CA ALA A 83 20.13 3.29 -10.19
C ALA A 83 20.88 4.63 -10.12
N ASP A 84 20.19 5.71 -9.75
CA ASP A 84 20.86 6.98 -9.48
C ASP A 84 21.80 6.81 -8.27
N PRO A 85 23.12 7.00 -8.43
CA PRO A 85 24.08 6.81 -7.36
C PRO A 85 23.88 7.74 -6.16
N GLU A 86 23.12 8.83 -6.29
CA GLU A 86 22.79 9.72 -5.16
C GLU A 86 21.52 9.28 -4.40
N GLN A 87 20.74 8.36 -4.97
CA GLN A 87 19.45 7.89 -4.45
C GLN A 87 19.48 6.42 -4.01
N VAL A 88 20.64 5.92 -3.61
CA VAL A 88 20.80 4.58 -3.05
C VAL A 88 21.26 4.65 -1.59
N ASP A 89 20.86 3.64 -0.83
CA ASP A 89 21.43 3.32 0.47
C ASP A 89 22.15 1.98 0.35
N ILE A 90 23.40 1.92 0.82
CA ILE A 90 24.20 0.69 0.93
C ILE A 90 24.68 0.59 2.36
N ILE A 91 24.28 -0.47 3.05
CA ILE A 91 24.50 -0.61 4.49
C ILE A 91 25.04 -2.00 4.85
N GLY A 92 25.59 -2.11 6.05
CA GLY A 92 26.12 -3.36 6.59
C GLY A 92 26.24 -3.32 8.12
N PHE A 93 26.67 -4.42 8.71
CA PHE A 93 27.03 -4.49 10.13
C PHE A 93 28.54 -4.33 10.30
N PRO A 94 29.01 -3.32 11.05
CA PRO A 94 30.39 -3.31 11.52
C PRO A 94 30.64 -4.50 12.43
N TYR A 95 31.85 -5.07 12.38
CA TYR A 95 32.24 -6.16 13.26
C TYR A 95 32.01 -5.78 14.74
N GLY A 96 31.28 -6.62 15.48
CA GLY A 96 30.96 -6.34 16.89
C GLY A 96 29.77 -5.41 17.13
N SER A 97 29.12 -4.90 16.08
CA SER A 97 27.96 -4.01 16.19
C SER A 97 26.64 -4.78 16.19
N SER A 98 25.66 -4.23 16.92
CA SER A 98 24.25 -4.66 16.87
C SER A 98 23.38 -3.69 16.05
N VAL A 99 24.00 -2.69 15.41
CA VAL A 99 23.32 -1.66 14.62
C VAL A 99 23.99 -1.57 13.26
N THR A 100 23.18 -1.41 12.21
CA THR A 100 23.68 -1.24 10.85
C THR A 100 24.17 0.17 10.61
N VAL A 101 25.21 0.31 9.78
CA VAL A 101 25.77 1.60 9.37
C VAL A 101 25.76 1.71 7.85
N ALA A 102 25.65 2.94 7.36
CA ALA A 102 25.70 3.21 5.93
C ALA A 102 27.15 3.32 5.44
N ASP A 103 27.48 2.55 4.41
CA ASP A 103 28.62 2.82 3.54
C ASP A 103 28.29 4.00 2.61
N GLU A 104 27.04 4.05 2.13
CA GLU A 104 26.47 5.12 1.33
C GLU A 104 25.01 5.36 1.75
N GLY A 105 24.59 6.63 1.87
CA GLY A 105 23.22 6.98 2.23
C GLY A 105 22.87 6.82 3.72
N SER A 106 21.71 6.22 4.02
CA SER A 106 21.15 6.08 5.37
C SER A 106 20.86 4.63 5.76
N ALA A 107 21.09 4.31 7.04
CA ALA A 107 20.69 3.04 7.66
C ALA A 107 19.41 3.16 8.52
N SER A 108 18.78 4.34 8.58
CA SER A 108 17.62 4.63 9.45
C SER A 108 16.49 3.64 9.24
N ASP A 109 16.11 3.41 7.99
CA ASP A 109 14.90 2.66 7.65
C ASP A 109 15.05 1.18 8.00
N PHE A 110 16.22 0.60 7.76
CA PHE A 110 16.47 -0.79 8.15
C PHE A 110 16.59 -0.96 9.65
N ASN A 111 17.24 -0.02 10.36
CA ASN A 111 17.29 -0.04 11.82
C ASN A 111 15.88 0.13 12.43
N ALA A 112 15.00 0.90 11.80
CA ALA A 112 13.58 1.00 12.17
C ALA A 112 12.84 -0.33 11.94
N LEU A 113 13.05 -0.99 10.79
CA LEU A 113 12.52 -2.33 10.52
C LEU A 113 12.97 -3.35 11.56
N LEU A 114 14.27 -3.39 11.89
CA LEU A 114 14.78 -4.29 12.93
C LEU A 114 14.14 -3.99 14.28
N THR A 115 14.00 -2.71 14.64
CA THR A 115 13.33 -2.30 15.89
C THR A 115 11.89 -2.75 15.92
N TRP A 116 11.14 -2.55 14.83
CA TRP A 116 9.76 -3.02 14.70
C TRP A 116 9.65 -4.56 14.83
N LEU A 117 10.58 -5.31 14.23
CA LEU A 117 10.68 -6.77 14.36
C LEU A 117 11.02 -7.23 15.78
N SER A 118 11.47 -6.36 16.69
CA SER A 118 11.72 -6.75 18.08
C SER A 118 10.42 -7.03 18.84
N THR A 119 9.32 -6.37 18.47
CA THR A 119 8.02 -6.43 19.15
C THR A 119 6.90 -7.05 18.31
N ASN A 120 7.15 -7.33 17.03
CA ASN A 120 6.14 -7.89 16.11
C ASN A 120 6.51 -9.31 15.65
N SER A 121 5.54 -10.22 15.68
CA SER A 121 5.66 -11.58 15.14
C SER A 121 5.15 -11.63 13.70
N LEU A 122 5.78 -12.46 12.86
CA LEU A 122 5.39 -12.64 11.46
C LEU A 122 4.49 -13.87 11.22
N VAL A 123 3.95 -14.45 12.29
CA VAL A 123 2.92 -15.51 12.18
C VAL A 123 1.68 -14.96 11.44
N ASN A 124 1.32 -13.69 11.65
CA ASN A 124 0.19 -13.04 10.99
C ASN A 124 0.57 -12.50 9.60
N ALA A 125 -0.33 -12.67 8.62
CA ALA A 125 -0.15 -12.25 7.24
C ALA A 125 0.08 -10.74 7.05
N ALA A 126 -0.55 -9.86 7.84
CA ALA A 126 -0.38 -8.41 7.74
C ALA A 126 1.01 -7.94 8.21
N ALA A 127 1.50 -8.53 9.30
CA ALA A 127 2.86 -8.27 9.79
C ALA A 127 3.90 -8.78 8.77
N TYR A 128 3.67 -9.96 8.20
CA TYR A 128 4.48 -10.50 7.12
C TYR A 128 4.48 -9.60 5.88
N ALA A 129 3.30 -9.08 5.48
CA ALA A 129 3.15 -8.16 4.36
C ALA A 129 3.89 -6.82 4.57
N THR A 130 3.95 -6.34 5.82
CA THR A 130 4.72 -5.14 6.19
C THR A 130 6.23 -5.33 5.98
N VAL A 131 6.73 -6.55 6.18
CA VAL A 131 8.13 -6.88 5.94
C VAL A 131 8.40 -7.07 4.45
N THR A 132 7.52 -7.77 3.72
CA THR A 132 7.71 -8.02 2.28
C THR A 132 7.55 -6.77 1.41
N SER A 133 6.90 -5.72 1.91
CA SER A 133 6.88 -4.40 1.25
C SER A 133 8.20 -3.65 1.37
N GLN A 134 9.04 -3.99 2.36
CA GLN A 134 10.33 -3.34 2.63
C GLN A 134 11.53 -4.21 2.23
N VAL A 135 11.34 -5.52 2.08
CA VAL A 135 12.41 -6.50 1.81
C VAL A 135 12.04 -7.34 0.60
N ASP A 136 12.98 -7.49 -0.34
CA ASP A 136 12.86 -8.53 -1.36
C ASP A 136 13.18 -9.90 -0.74
N VAL A 137 12.12 -10.55 -0.24
CA VAL A 137 12.25 -11.80 0.52
C VAL A 137 12.80 -12.95 -0.33
N ALA A 138 12.59 -12.93 -1.65
CA ALA A 138 13.13 -13.97 -2.55
C ALA A 138 14.64 -13.80 -2.71
N ASN A 139 15.13 -12.57 -2.88
CA ASN A 139 16.55 -12.25 -2.84
C ASN A 139 17.17 -12.65 -1.49
N PHE A 140 16.53 -12.28 -0.37
CA PHE A 140 17.02 -12.61 0.97
C PHE A 140 17.12 -14.13 1.21
N MET A 141 16.12 -14.90 0.79
CA MET A 141 16.10 -16.36 0.92
C MET A 141 17.28 -17.02 0.20
N ASP A 142 17.51 -16.62 -1.05
CA ASP A 142 18.62 -17.09 -1.88
C ASP A 142 19.99 -16.69 -1.29
N TYR A 143 20.09 -15.49 -0.73
CA TYR A 143 21.30 -15.01 -0.04
C TYR A 143 21.61 -15.82 1.23
N MET A 144 20.59 -16.11 2.03
CA MET A 144 20.70 -16.86 3.27
C MET A 144 21.17 -18.29 3.00
N LEU A 145 20.51 -19.01 2.09
CA LEU A 145 20.88 -20.39 1.77
C LEU A 145 22.29 -20.48 1.15
N ALA A 146 22.73 -19.48 0.39
CA ALA A 146 24.08 -19.46 -0.19
C ALA A 146 25.16 -19.37 0.90
N ASN A 147 25.05 -18.41 1.82
CA ASN A 147 26.00 -18.26 2.93
C ASN A 147 26.00 -19.48 3.86
N MET A 148 24.82 -20.05 4.13
CA MET A 148 24.68 -21.25 4.94
C MET A 148 25.27 -22.49 4.27
N PHE A 149 25.11 -22.65 2.95
CA PHE A 149 25.65 -23.78 2.23
C PHE A 149 27.19 -23.74 2.23
N VAL A 150 27.79 -22.59 1.92
CA VAL A 150 29.26 -22.46 1.88
C VAL A 150 29.92 -22.38 3.26
N VAL A 151 29.11 -22.32 4.33
CA VAL A 151 29.56 -22.20 5.73
C VAL A 151 30.37 -20.92 5.96
N ASN A 152 29.82 -19.78 5.53
CA ASN A 152 30.43 -18.47 5.83
C ASN A 152 30.16 -18.09 7.29
N LYS A 153 31.13 -18.31 8.17
CA LYS A 153 31.03 -18.01 9.61
C LYS A 153 31.55 -16.64 10.04
N ASP A 154 32.01 -15.82 9.11
CA ASP A 154 32.26 -14.39 9.39
C ASP A 154 31.00 -13.52 9.15
N TRP A 155 29.84 -14.16 9.05
CA TRP A 155 28.51 -13.61 8.77
C TRP A 155 27.49 -14.25 9.75
N PRO A 156 26.34 -13.62 10.14
CA PRO A 156 25.72 -12.38 9.63
C PRO A 156 26.08 -11.08 10.35
N GLY A 157 26.80 -11.13 11.48
CA GLY A 157 27.20 -9.93 12.21
C GLY A 157 28.37 -9.16 11.59
N ASN A 158 28.97 -9.70 10.53
CA ASN A 158 30.04 -9.10 9.73
C ASN A 158 29.92 -9.59 8.27
N ASN A 159 30.77 -9.07 7.36
CA ASN A 159 30.83 -9.42 5.93
C ASN A 159 29.47 -9.49 5.24
N ILE A 160 28.67 -8.44 5.48
CA ILE A 160 27.32 -8.32 4.97
C ILE A 160 27.15 -6.96 4.32
N LYS A 161 26.58 -6.96 3.10
CA LYS A 161 26.17 -5.75 2.40
C LYS A 161 24.79 -5.93 1.81
N PHE A 162 23.98 -4.89 1.91
CA PHE A 162 22.65 -4.86 1.33
C PHE A 162 22.25 -3.43 1.03
N TRP A 163 21.34 -3.26 0.08
CA TRP A 163 21.05 -1.98 -0.54
C TRP A 163 19.57 -1.80 -0.87
N ARG A 164 19.17 -0.55 -1.13
CA ARG A 164 17.88 -0.18 -1.72
C ARG A 164 18.01 1.12 -2.52
N THR A 165 17.05 1.40 -3.39
CA THR A 165 16.76 2.78 -3.80
C THR A 165 16.01 3.51 -2.67
N ARG A 166 16.20 4.82 -2.52
CA ARG A 166 15.50 5.60 -1.48
C ARG A 166 14.03 5.78 -1.81
N THR A 167 13.71 6.00 -3.07
CA THR A 167 12.35 6.21 -3.58
C THR A 167 11.91 5.00 -4.40
N ALA A 168 10.65 4.59 -4.22
CA ALA A 168 10.03 3.57 -5.05
C ALA A 168 9.62 4.20 -6.38
N ASN A 169 10.10 3.63 -7.47
CA ASN A 169 9.53 3.86 -8.80
C ASN A 169 8.30 2.96 -8.93
N THR A 170 7.12 3.58 -8.87
CA THR A 170 5.82 2.89 -8.94
C THR A 170 5.30 2.78 -10.37
N ALA A 171 6.09 3.13 -11.38
CA ALA A 171 5.71 2.95 -12.77
C ALA A 171 5.54 1.45 -13.09
N PRO A 172 4.54 1.05 -13.90
CA PRO A 172 4.33 -0.36 -14.26
C PRO A 172 5.53 -1.02 -14.97
N ASP A 173 6.36 -0.22 -15.64
CA ASP A 173 7.59 -0.59 -16.34
C ASP A 173 8.85 -0.23 -15.54
N ALA A 174 8.72 0.09 -14.24
CA ALA A 174 9.84 0.42 -13.39
C ALA A 174 10.92 -0.68 -13.48
N PRO A 175 12.19 -0.32 -13.77
CA PRO A 175 13.24 -1.30 -13.87
C PRO A 175 13.36 -2.11 -12.58
N TYR A 176 13.73 -3.39 -12.71
CA TYR A 176 13.93 -4.27 -11.55
C TYR A 176 14.86 -3.61 -10.52
N ALA A 177 14.50 -3.77 -9.24
CA ALA A 177 15.18 -3.22 -8.07
C ALA A 177 15.07 -1.69 -7.82
N HIS A 178 14.17 -0.99 -8.50
CA HIS A 178 13.82 0.42 -8.22
C HIS A 178 12.63 0.61 -7.29
N ASP A 179 12.20 -0.43 -6.58
CA ASP A 179 10.99 -0.47 -5.75
C ASP A 179 11.22 -0.11 -4.27
N ALA A 180 12.37 0.47 -3.94
CA ALA A 180 12.80 0.81 -2.58
C ALA A 180 12.90 -0.35 -1.57
N ARG A 181 12.85 -1.62 -2.01
CA ARG A 181 13.04 -2.78 -1.14
C ARG A 181 14.52 -3.10 -0.91
N TRP A 182 14.83 -3.54 0.31
CA TRP A 182 16.16 -4.01 0.70
C TRP A 182 16.53 -5.33 0.01
N ARG A 183 17.75 -5.40 -0.52
CA ARG A 183 18.33 -6.54 -1.24
C ARG A 183 19.77 -6.81 -0.79
N TRP A 184 20.11 -8.06 -0.58
CA TRP A 184 21.41 -8.51 -0.12
C TRP A 184 22.34 -8.83 -1.28
N LEU A 185 23.63 -8.63 -1.02
CA LEU A 185 24.73 -8.85 -1.95
C LEU A 185 25.69 -9.86 -1.31
N MET A 186 26.07 -10.93 -2.02
CA MET A 186 27.06 -11.87 -1.51
C MET A 186 28.43 -11.18 -1.44
N PHE A 187 28.93 -10.96 -0.24
CA PHE A 187 30.10 -10.12 0.01
C PHE A 187 31.11 -10.85 0.92
N ASP A 188 32.37 -10.81 0.51
CA ASP A 188 33.53 -11.30 1.26
C ASP A 188 33.34 -12.69 1.92
N VAL A 189 33.35 -13.73 1.08
CA VAL A 189 33.06 -15.10 1.48
C VAL A 189 34.30 -15.99 1.44
N ASP A 190 35.47 -15.44 1.73
CA ASP A 190 36.74 -16.16 1.76
C ASP A 190 36.86 -17.17 2.92
N PHE A 191 35.98 -17.07 3.93
CA PHE A 191 35.78 -18.07 4.99
C PHE A 191 35.06 -19.33 4.51
N ALA A 192 34.44 -19.30 3.32
CA ALA A 192 33.73 -20.44 2.74
C ALA A 192 34.61 -21.71 2.71
N PHE A 193 33.98 -22.86 2.90
CA PHE A 193 34.61 -24.17 2.78
C PHE A 193 35.86 -24.33 3.69
N ALA A 194 35.73 -23.97 4.96
CA ALA A 194 36.81 -23.95 5.96
C ALA A 194 38.01 -23.05 5.56
N GLY A 195 37.69 -21.90 4.95
CA GLY A 195 38.68 -20.97 4.40
C GLY A 195 39.52 -20.26 5.45
N TRP A 196 39.04 -20.15 6.69
CA TRP A 196 39.79 -19.60 7.82
C TRP A 196 39.78 -20.56 9.00
N ASP A 197 38.63 -20.65 9.67
CA ASP A 197 38.40 -21.58 10.77
C ASP A 197 38.32 -23.02 10.22
N PRO A 198 38.86 -24.03 10.94
CA PRO A 198 38.80 -25.43 10.54
C PRO A 198 37.41 -26.02 10.84
N ASP A 199 36.36 -25.26 10.53
CA ASP A 199 34.98 -25.66 10.74
C ASP A 199 34.67 -26.89 9.89
N PRO A 200 34.03 -27.93 10.46
CA PRO A 200 33.71 -29.14 9.73
C PRO A 200 32.48 -28.95 8.83
N PRO A 201 32.30 -29.78 7.77
CA PRO A 201 31.14 -29.71 6.88
C PRO A 201 29.76 -29.86 7.57
N ASP A 202 29.72 -30.46 8.76
CA ASP A 202 28.52 -30.64 9.61
C ASP A 202 28.26 -29.48 10.57
N THR A 203 28.89 -28.33 10.35
CA THR A 203 28.60 -27.11 11.12
C THR A 203 27.14 -26.68 10.91
N ASP A 204 26.36 -26.59 12.00
CA ASP A 204 24.94 -26.22 11.95
C ASP A 204 24.76 -24.71 11.70
N MET A 205 24.71 -24.34 10.42
CA MET A 205 24.49 -22.96 10.01
C MET A 205 23.05 -22.47 10.27
N TRP A 206 22.09 -23.36 10.48
CA TRP A 206 20.74 -22.95 10.90
C TRP A 206 20.75 -22.45 12.34
N ALA A 207 21.43 -23.16 13.24
CA ALA A 207 21.65 -22.70 14.60
C ALA A 207 22.43 -21.38 14.62
N TRP A 208 23.48 -21.27 13.80
CA TRP A 208 24.28 -20.05 13.66
C TRP A 208 23.46 -18.84 13.18
N ALA A 209 22.74 -18.97 12.06
CA ALA A 209 21.94 -17.90 11.46
C ALA A 209 20.66 -17.55 12.25
N THR A 210 20.32 -18.34 13.27
CA THR A 210 19.18 -18.08 14.17
C THR A 210 19.62 -17.91 15.63
N SER A 211 20.91 -17.67 15.88
CA SER A 211 21.36 -17.47 17.24
C SER A 211 20.87 -16.13 17.80
N THR A 212 20.45 -16.13 19.06
CA THR A 212 20.12 -14.94 19.86
C THR A 212 21.30 -14.45 20.70
N THR A 213 22.40 -15.19 20.68
CA THR A 213 23.64 -14.87 21.41
C THR A 213 24.82 -14.97 20.44
N GLY A 214 25.91 -14.24 20.67
CA GLY A 214 27.07 -14.41 19.80
C GLY A 214 28.21 -13.45 20.05
N SER A 215 29.18 -13.50 19.14
CA SER A 215 30.40 -12.70 19.11
C SER A 215 30.29 -11.58 18.07
N GLY A 216 31.39 -10.89 17.73
CA GLY A 216 31.36 -9.90 16.65
C GLY A 216 30.93 -10.42 15.28
N ARG A 217 30.89 -11.74 15.06
CA ARG A 217 30.47 -12.40 13.81
C ARG A 217 28.98 -12.76 13.76
N VAL A 218 28.30 -12.78 14.90
CA VAL A 218 26.87 -13.10 15.02
C VAL A 218 26.28 -12.27 16.14
N CYS A 219 25.28 -11.46 15.85
CA CYS A 219 24.52 -10.74 16.88
C CYS A 219 23.02 -10.95 16.68
N GLU A 220 22.26 -10.75 17.76
CA GLU A 220 20.81 -10.95 17.75
C GLU A 220 20.11 -10.07 16.69
N ALA A 221 20.62 -8.86 16.46
CA ALA A 221 20.08 -7.92 15.48
C ALA A 221 20.27 -8.44 14.04
N ALA A 222 21.45 -8.97 13.72
CA ALA A 222 21.76 -9.49 12.38
C ALA A 222 20.97 -10.77 12.05
N THR A 223 20.61 -11.60 13.05
CA THR A 223 19.78 -12.80 12.85
C THR A 223 18.29 -12.53 12.93
N ARG A 224 17.87 -11.34 13.43
CA ARG A 224 16.47 -11.05 13.78
C ARG A 224 15.52 -11.20 12.60
N LEU A 225 15.86 -10.63 11.44
CA LEU A 225 15.02 -10.72 10.25
C LEU A 225 14.76 -12.19 9.85
N PHE A 226 15.80 -13.01 9.80
CA PHE A 226 15.64 -14.42 9.42
C PHE A 226 14.84 -15.21 10.46
N ARG A 227 15.12 -15.02 11.76
CA ARG A 227 14.35 -15.66 12.84
C ARG A 227 12.86 -15.34 12.75
N ARG A 228 12.53 -14.06 12.57
CA ARG A 228 11.14 -13.60 12.45
C ARG A 228 10.47 -14.15 11.21
N LEU A 229 11.15 -14.15 10.06
CA LEU A 229 10.60 -14.75 8.83
C LEU A 229 10.32 -16.25 9.00
N LEU A 230 11.16 -17.00 9.72
CA LEU A 230 10.94 -18.42 9.99
C LEU A 230 9.74 -18.73 10.89
N GLU A 231 9.18 -17.74 11.60
CA GLU A 231 7.90 -17.89 12.32
C GLU A 231 6.72 -18.05 11.36
N ASN A 232 6.82 -17.47 10.16
CA ASN A 232 5.80 -17.57 9.13
C ASN A 232 5.88 -18.92 8.41
N ALA A 233 4.78 -19.69 8.44
CA ALA A 233 4.74 -21.03 7.87
C ALA A 233 5.04 -21.06 6.37
N ASP A 234 4.53 -20.09 5.60
CA ASP A 234 4.72 -20.03 4.15
C ASP A 234 6.15 -19.65 3.78
N PHE A 235 6.78 -18.74 4.52
CA PHE A 235 8.20 -18.45 4.35
C PHE A 235 9.05 -19.67 4.69
N ARG A 236 8.78 -20.35 5.81
CA ARG A 236 9.52 -21.54 6.21
C ARG A 236 9.42 -22.66 5.17
N THR A 237 8.23 -22.94 4.66
CA THR A 237 8.00 -23.88 3.57
C THR A 237 8.81 -23.51 2.34
N ARG A 238 8.72 -22.25 1.88
CA ARG A 238 9.49 -21.78 0.71
C ARG A 238 11.00 -21.83 0.92
N MET A 239 11.51 -21.51 2.11
CA MET A 239 12.94 -21.62 2.41
C MET A 239 13.41 -23.07 2.31
N LEU A 240 12.65 -24.02 2.88
CA LEU A 240 12.98 -25.45 2.83
C LEU A 240 12.92 -26.01 1.41
N THR A 241 11.87 -25.71 0.65
CA THR A 241 11.75 -26.17 -0.75
C THR A 241 12.81 -25.54 -1.64
N ARG A 242 13.09 -24.24 -1.49
CA ARG A 242 14.13 -23.56 -2.26
C ARG A 242 15.52 -24.13 -1.97
N TYR A 243 15.83 -24.45 -0.72
CA TYR A 243 17.12 -25.07 -0.38
C TYR A 243 17.20 -26.51 -0.91
N ALA A 244 16.12 -27.29 -0.79
CA ALA A 244 16.03 -28.61 -1.40
C ALA A 244 16.25 -28.55 -2.92
N ASP A 245 15.65 -27.59 -3.61
CA ASP A 245 15.82 -27.37 -5.05
C ASP A 245 17.30 -27.13 -5.41
N GLN A 246 18.01 -26.29 -4.66
CA GLN A 246 19.44 -26.03 -4.89
C GLN A 246 20.30 -27.27 -4.62
N LEU A 247 20.01 -28.03 -3.56
CA LEU A 247 20.72 -29.28 -3.27
C LEU A 247 20.47 -30.34 -4.36
N ASN A 248 19.28 -30.39 -4.94
CA ASN A 248 18.99 -31.30 -6.03
C ASN A 248 19.62 -30.88 -7.38
N THR A 249 19.99 -29.60 -7.54
CA THR A 249 20.47 -29.03 -8.80
C THR A 249 21.85 -28.35 -8.66
N ALA A 250 21.88 -27.05 -8.44
CA ALA A 250 23.08 -26.24 -8.54
C ALA A 250 24.19 -26.57 -7.52
N TYR A 251 23.84 -27.14 -6.37
CA TYR A 251 24.80 -27.52 -5.32
C TYR A 251 25.23 -28.99 -5.38
N GLN A 252 24.90 -29.68 -6.47
CA GLN A 252 25.38 -31.04 -6.70
C GLN A 252 26.92 -31.11 -6.65
N PRO A 253 27.51 -32.09 -5.94
CA PRO A 253 28.97 -32.18 -5.77
C PRO A 253 29.76 -32.20 -7.08
N ARG A 254 29.17 -32.76 -8.15
CA ARG A 254 29.78 -32.78 -9.49
C ARG A 254 29.98 -31.37 -10.05
N ARG A 255 28.99 -30.48 -9.91
CA ARG A 255 29.07 -29.10 -10.38
C ARG A 255 30.11 -28.32 -9.58
N THR A 256 30.09 -28.42 -8.26
CA THR A 256 31.07 -27.73 -7.41
C THR A 256 32.50 -28.17 -7.71
N ARG A 257 32.72 -29.46 -7.95
CA ARG A 257 34.03 -29.98 -8.39
C ARG A 257 34.43 -29.40 -9.74
N ALA A 258 33.56 -29.44 -10.75
CA ALA A 258 33.86 -28.93 -12.08
C ALA A 258 34.22 -27.43 -12.05
N LEU A 259 33.47 -26.62 -11.29
CA LEU A 259 33.79 -25.22 -11.06
C LEU A 259 35.17 -25.07 -10.39
N THR A 260 35.41 -25.76 -9.28
CA THR A 260 36.71 -25.67 -8.57
C THR A 260 37.90 -26.04 -9.49
N GLU A 261 37.75 -27.08 -10.31
CA GLU A 261 38.77 -27.50 -11.28
C GLU A 261 38.98 -26.45 -12.39
N GLN A 262 37.91 -25.80 -12.87
CA GLN A 262 38.00 -24.69 -13.82
C GLN A 262 38.80 -23.51 -13.25
N PHE A 263 38.52 -23.10 -12.00
CA PHE A 263 39.28 -22.02 -11.34
C PHE A 263 40.75 -22.42 -11.09
N ARG A 264 41.00 -23.68 -10.69
CA ARG A 264 42.35 -24.23 -10.56
C ARG A 264 43.13 -24.09 -11.86
N ASP A 265 42.57 -24.54 -12.97
CA ASP A 265 43.26 -24.59 -14.26
C ASP A 265 43.61 -23.20 -14.78
N ALA A 266 42.80 -22.20 -14.45
CA ALA A 266 43.05 -20.80 -14.80
C ALA A 266 44.28 -20.19 -14.09
N VAL A 267 44.63 -20.65 -12.88
CA VAL A 267 45.72 -20.06 -12.07
C VAL A 267 46.93 -20.98 -11.91
N ALA A 268 46.76 -22.30 -12.06
CA ALA A 268 47.80 -23.31 -11.85
C ALA A 268 49.14 -23.00 -12.55
N PRO A 269 49.16 -22.52 -13.82
CA PRO A 269 50.41 -22.23 -14.51
C PRO A 269 51.28 -21.15 -13.83
N GLU A 270 50.67 -20.22 -13.09
CA GLU A 270 51.39 -19.11 -12.45
C GLU A 270 51.71 -19.34 -10.98
N MET A 271 51.15 -20.39 -10.36
CA MET A 271 51.39 -20.70 -8.95
C MET A 271 52.87 -20.97 -8.60
N PRO A 272 53.69 -21.64 -9.43
CA PRO A 272 55.11 -21.81 -9.12
C PRO A 272 55.86 -20.47 -8.97
N ARG A 273 55.57 -19.50 -9.83
CA ARG A 273 56.18 -18.16 -9.77
C ARG A 273 55.65 -17.35 -8.58
N HIS A 274 54.36 -17.45 -8.30
CA HIS A 274 53.75 -16.84 -7.11
C HIS A 274 54.42 -17.36 -5.82
N ILE A 275 54.56 -18.68 -5.68
CA ILE A 275 55.20 -19.32 -4.51
C ILE A 275 56.65 -18.87 -4.35
N ALA A 276 57.41 -18.80 -5.45
CA ALA A 276 58.78 -18.31 -5.42
C ALA A 276 58.87 -16.83 -4.96
N ARG A 277 57.89 -16.00 -5.32
CA ARG A 277 57.84 -14.59 -4.94
C ARG A 277 57.46 -14.35 -3.47
N TRP A 278 56.63 -15.22 -2.91
CA TRP A 278 56.07 -15.11 -1.55
C TRP A 278 56.43 -16.33 -0.70
N PRO A 279 57.71 -16.52 -0.34
CA PRO A 279 58.14 -17.68 0.44
C PRO A 279 57.43 -17.72 1.80
N GLY A 280 56.86 -18.88 2.13
CA GLY A 280 56.14 -19.11 3.38
C GLY A 280 54.66 -18.72 3.36
N ALA A 281 54.15 -18.04 2.32
CA ALA A 281 52.72 -17.83 2.17
C ALA A 281 52.03 -19.15 1.76
N ILE A 282 52.52 -19.78 0.69
CA ILE A 282 52.13 -21.11 0.26
C ILE A 282 53.42 -21.94 0.20
N PHE A 283 53.48 -23.04 0.96
CA PHE A 283 54.74 -23.79 1.13
C PHE A 283 55.20 -24.54 -0.12
N SER A 284 54.28 -25.02 -0.96
CA SER A 284 54.61 -25.75 -2.18
C SER A 284 53.40 -25.85 -3.11
N THR A 285 53.64 -26.18 -4.38
CA THR A 285 52.55 -26.48 -5.34
C THR A 285 51.67 -27.63 -4.85
N ALA A 286 52.24 -28.65 -4.20
CA ALA A 286 51.48 -29.76 -3.63
C ALA A 286 50.56 -29.29 -2.49
N THR A 287 51.04 -28.40 -1.61
CA THR A 287 50.24 -27.79 -0.55
C THR A 287 49.07 -27.02 -1.12
N TRP A 288 49.30 -26.21 -2.15
CA TRP A 288 48.24 -25.47 -2.84
C TRP A 288 47.22 -26.41 -3.49
N SER A 289 47.65 -27.44 -4.21
CA SER A 289 46.75 -28.43 -4.82
C SER A 289 45.88 -29.15 -3.79
N ASN A 290 46.40 -29.45 -2.60
CA ASN A 290 45.61 -30.01 -1.50
C ASN A 290 44.55 -29.01 -0.98
N GLN A 291 44.88 -27.71 -0.89
CA GLN A 291 43.93 -26.67 -0.50
C GLN A 291 42.81 -26.49 -1.53
N VAL A 292 43.12 -26.58 -2.83
CA VAL A 292 42.12 -26.58 -3.90
C VAL A 292 41.22 -27.81 -3.82
N ALA A 293 41.80 -29.01 -3.66
CA ALA A 293 41.03 -30.25 -3.55
C ALA A 293 40.08 -30.26 -2.34
N SER A 294 40.47 -29.59 -1.25
CA SER A 294 39.65 -29.49 -0.04
C SER A 294 38.32 -28.74 -0.26
N ILE A 295 38.24 -27.81 -1.22
CA ILE A 295 37.02 -27.01 -1.48
C ILE A 295 35.88 -27.91 -1.91
N TRP A 296 36.10 -28.70 -2.96
CA TRP A 296 35.04 -29.54 -3.51
C TRP A 296 34.77 -30.77 -2.61
N ALA A 297 35.79 -31.29 -1.91
CA ALA A 297 35.60 -32.35 -0.92
C ALA A 297 34.70 -31.86 0.23
N TYR A 298 34.93 -30.64 0.71
CA TYR A 298 34.08 -30.01 1.71
C TYR A 298 32.65 -29.84 1.22
N ALA A 299 32.45 -29.26 0.03
CA ALA A 299 31.12 -29.04 -0.53
C ALA A 299 30.35 -30.36 -0.75
N ARG A 300 31.04 -31.44 -1.16
CA ARG A 300 30.47 -32.79 -1.28
C ARG A 300 29.92 -33.27 0.06
N ASP A 301 30.70 -33.17 1.12
CA ASP A 301 30.30 -33.66 2.44
C ASP A 301 29.20 -32.77 3.03
N ARG A 302 29.31 -31.45 2.82
CA ARG A 302 28.34 -30.44 3.22
C ARG A 302 26.95 -30.67 2.63
N HIS A 303 26.88 -31.05 1.34
CA HIS A 303 25.63 -31.39 0.67
C HIS A 303 24.81 -32.43 1.44
N ALA A 304 25.45 -33.50 1.90
CA ALA A 304 24.78 -34.54 2.68
C ALA A 304 24.40 -34.08 4.11
N TRP A 305 25.22 -33.23 4.73
CA TRP A 305 24.94 -32.69 6.06
C TRP A 305 23.79 -31.70 6.09
N GLU A 306 23.62 -30.90 5.05
CA GLU A 306 22.54 -29.92 4.98
C GLU A 306 21.15 -30.57 5.04
N TRP A 307 20.95 -31.70 4.36
CA TRP A 307 19.75 -32.53 4.51
C TRP A 307 19.52 -32.97 5.95
N ARG A 308 20.57 -33.42 6.64
CA ARG A 308 20.49 -33.87 8.05
C ARG A 308 20.12 -32.71 8.97
N HIS A 309 20.72 -31.53 8.80
CA HIS A 309 20.39 -30.36 9.62
C HIS A 309 18.93 -29.95 9.45
N MET A 310 18.45 -29.86 8.21
CA MET A 310 17.03 -29.54 7.95
C MET A 310 16.09 -30.60 8.55
N CYS A 311 16.40 -31.89 8.38
CA CYS A 311 15.63 -32.98 8.98
C CYS A 311 15.58 -32.92 10.50
N THR A 312 16.74 -32.79 11.16
CA THR A 312 16.81 -32.74 12.63
C THR A 312 16.13 -31.50 13.18
N ARG A 313 16.37 -30.32 12.60
CA ARG A 313 15.88 -29.05 13.13
C ARG A 313 14.37 -28.88 13.00
N PHE A 314 13.82 -29.29 11.86
CA PHE A 314 12.41 -29.10 11.55
C PHE A 314 11.58 -30.37 11.70
N ASN A 315 12.18 -31.44 12.27
CA ASN A 315 11.56 -32.74 12.46
C ASN A 315 10.98 -33.29 11.15
N LEU A 316 11.81 -33.30 10.10
CA LEU A 316 11.45 -33.73 8.75
C LEU A 316 12.08 -35.08 8.42
N SER A 317 11.45 -35.80 7.51
CA SER A 317 11.99 -37.00 6.88
C SER A 317 12.08 -36.80 5.37
N THR A 318 12.99 -37.50 4.69
CA THR A 318 13.16 -37.37 3.24
C THR A 318 12.43 -38.45 2.45
N ALA A 319 12.09 -38.11 1.22
CA ALA A 319 11.60 -39.01 0.18
C ALA A 319 12.24 -38.62 -1.16
N GLU A 320 12.51 -39.61 -2.01
CA GLU A 320 12.95 -39.36 -3.37
C GLU A 320 11.72 -39.13 -4.27
N VAL A 321 11.70 -37.99 -4.95
CA VAL A 321 10.73 -37.66 -5.99
C VAL A 321 11.39 -37.91 -7.35
N CYS A 322 10.85 -38.86 -8.09
CA CYS A 322 11.26 -39.16 -9.46
C CYS A 322 10.24 -38.56 -10.41
N VAL A 323 10.66 -37.60 -11.24
CA VAL A 323 9.81 -36.98 -12.25
C VAL A 323 10.20 -37.51 -13.62
N ALA A 324 9.22 -37.96 -14.38
CA ALA A 324 9.41 -38.45 -15.74
C ALA A 324 8.39 -37.81 -16.68
N THR A 325 8.62 -37.97 -17.97
CA THR A 325 7.68 -37.61 -19.05
C THR A 325 7.45 -38.84 -19.90
N SER A 326 6.25 -39.02 -20.46
CA SER A 326 6.02 -40.06 -21.47
C SER A 326 6.93 -39.89 -22.69
N ASP A 327 7.23 -38.65 -23.05
CA ASP A 327 8.21 -38.27 -24.06
C ASP A 327 8.70 -36.83 -23.81
N PRO A 328 10.02 -36.60 -23.64
CA PRO A 328 10.58 -35.27 -23.39
C PRO A 328 10.43 -34.30 -24.59
N ALA A 329 10.19 -34.82 -25.80
CA ALA A 329 9.84 -34.01 -26.97
C ALA A 329 8.40 -33.49 -26.92
N HIS A 330 7.54 -34.07 -26.08
CA HIS A 330 6.12 -33.72 -25.98
C HIS A 330 5.80 -32.76 -24.83
N GLY A 331 6.70 -32.59 -23.87
CA GLY A 331 6.47 -31.73 -22.71
C GLY A 331 7.65 -31.69 -21.75
N ARG A 332 7.51 -30.85 -20.73
CA ARG A 332 8.44 -30.70 -19.61
C ARG A 332 7.64 -30.69 -18.30
N VAL A 333 8.32 -30.86 -17.18
CA VAL A 333 7.77 -30.73 -15.84
C VAL A 333 8.57 -29.68 -15.09
N GLN A 334 7.85 -28.77 -14.46
CA GLN A 334 8.40 -27.87 -13.45
C GLN A 334 8.17 -28.49 -12.07
N VAL A 335 9.23 -28.57 -11.26
CA VAL A 335 9.23 -29.03 -9.87
C VAL A 335 9.58 -27.83 -8.99
N ASN A 336 8.63 -27.31 -8.21
CA ASN A 336 8.78 -26.04 -7.51
C ASN A 336 9.23 -24.92 -8.47
N ASP A 337 10.42 -24.34 -8.24
CA ASP A 337 11.02 -23.32 -9.10
C ASP A 337 11.93 -23.92 -10.20
N ILE A 338 12.14 -25.24 -10.24
CA ILE A 338 13.01 -25.93 -11.20
C ILE A 338 12.20 -26.33 -12.44
N LEU A 339 12.47 -25.70 -13.58
CA LEU A 339 12.02 -26.24 -14.87
C LEU A 339 13.00 -27.34 -15.32
N VAL A 340 12.59 -28.60 -15.30
CA VAL A 340 13.47 -29.73 -15.63
C VAL A 340 13.67 -29.82 -17.14
N ASP A 341 14.88 -29.50 -17.61
CA ASP A 341 15.32 -29.63 -19.00
C ASP A 341 16.86 -29.61 -19.09
N GLY A 342 17.40 -29.53 -20.31
CA GLY A 342 18.84 -29.57 -20.56
C GLY A 342 19.62 -28.37 -20.01
N ASP A 343 18.94 -27.25 -19.69
CA ASP A 343 19.59 -26.07 -19.12
C ASP A 343 19.62 -26.12 -17.58
N THR A 344 18.98 -27.12 -16.97
CA THR A 344 18.96 -27.27 -15.50
C THR A 344 20.37 -27.55 -14.97
N LEU A 345 20.86 -26.71 -14.07
CA LEU A 345 22.20 -26.83 -13.50
C LEU A 345 22.36 -28.12 -12.67
N GLY A 346 23.50 -28.79 -12.83
CA GLY A 346 23.90 -29.92 -11.99
C GLY A 346 23.23 -31.26 -12.32
N ILE A 347 22.43 -31.34 -13.40
CA ILE A 347 21.90 -32.61 -13.90
C ILE A 347 23.01 -33.49 -14.49
N PRO A 348 22.96 -34.83 -14.30
CA PRO A 348 24.02 -35.73 -14.78
C PRO A 348 24.20 -35.77 -16.29
N ASP A 349 23.11 -35.70 -17.06
CA ASP A 349 23.10 -35.72 -18.52
C ASP A 349 22.09 -34.69 -19.06
N PRO A 350 22.56 -33.50 -19.48
CA PRO A 350 21.73 -32.47 -20.10
C PRO A 350 20.98 -32.91 -21.36
N ALA A 351 21.49 -33.89 -22.10
CA ALA A 351 20.81 -34.40 -23.30
C ALA A 351 19.62 -35.30 -22.95
N THR A 352 19.59 -35.86 -21.73
CA THR A 352 18.52 -36.74 -21.25
C THR A 352 18.04 -36.31 -19.85
N PRO A 353 17.33 -35.17 -19.73
CA PRO A 353 16.95 -34.62 -18.42
C PRO A 353 15.91 -35.45 -17.66
N TYR A 354 15.26 -36.43 -18.31
CA TYR A 354 14.28 -37.32 -17.70
C TYR A 354 14.72 -38.79 -17.75
N PRO A 355 14.37 -39.60 -16.73
CA PRO A 355 13.73 -39.20 -15.49
C PRO A 355 14.68 -38.39 -14.59
N TRP A 356 14.18 -37.30 -14.03
CA TRP A 356 14.90 -36.50 -13.04
C TRP A 356 14.56 -36.98 -11.63
N ARG A 357 15.55 -37.02 -10.74
CA ARG A 357 15.39 -37.48 -9.36
C ARG A 357 15.91 -36.41 -8.40
N GLY A 358 15.08 -36.06 -7.42
CA GLY A 358 15.44 -35.14 -6.35
C GLY A 358 14.92 -35.64 -5.00
N TRP A 359 15.62 -35.29 -3.93
CA TRP A 359 15.16 -35.55 -2.57
C TRP A 359 14.31 -34.38 -2.09
N TYR A 360 13.21 -34.67 -1.39
CA TYR A 360 12.34 -33.68 -0.78
C TYR A 360 11.87 -34.16 0.59
N PHE A 361 11.23 -33.28 1.36
CA PHE A 361 10.74 -33.60 2.69
C PHE A 361 9.31 -34.15 2.63
N ARG A 362 9.00 -35.18 3.41
CA ARG A 362 7.68 -35.82 3.41
C ARG A 362 6.59 -34.91 3.98
N GLU A 363 6.99 -33.98 4.84
CA GLU A 363 6.12 -33.07 5.56
C GLU A 363 5.97 -31.71 4.85
N VAL A 364 6.67 -31.51 3.72
CA VAL A 364 6.65 -30.25 2.95
C VAL A 364 6.12 -30.53 1.55
N PRO A 365 5.08 -29.81 1.08
CA PRO A 365 4.54 -30.02 -0.25
C PRO A 365 5.56 -29.72 -1.34
N VAL A 366 5.61 -30.58 -2.36
CA VAL A 366 6.32 -30.36 -3.62
C VAL A 366 5.28 -30.00 -4.67
N THR A 367 5.50 -28.90 -5.39
CA THR A 367 4.62 -28.53 -6.51
C THR A 367 5.18 -29.09 -7.81
N LEU A 368 4.30 -29.69 -8.62
CA LEU A 368 4.63 -30.25 -9.93
C LEU A 368 3.72 -29.61 -10.97
N ARG A 369 4.28 -29.10 -12.06
CA ARG A 369 3.50 -28.55 -13.17
C ARG A 369 3.93 -29.17 -14.48
N ALA A 370 3.02 -29.90 -15.12
CA ALA A 370 3.22 -30.42 -16.46
C ALA A 370 3.03 -29.32 -17.51
N LEU A 371 4.04 -29.11 -18.35
CA LEU A 371 4.12 -28.07 -19.36
C LEU A 371 4.24 -28.73 -20.74
N PRO A 372 3.12 -28.93 -21.48
CA PRO A 372 3.18 -29.53 -22.81
C PRO A 372 4.00 -28.65 -23.76
N ARG A 373 4.75 -29.29 -24.66
CA ARG A 373 5.37 -28.62 -25.81
C ARG A 373 4.32 -28.42 -26.91
N PRO A 374 4.54 -27.49 -27.85
CA PRO A 374 3.63 -27.29 -28.98
C PRO A 374 3.30 -28.61 -29.71
N GLY A 375 2.02 -28.83 -30.04
CA GLY A 375 1.54 -30.05 -30.71
C GLY A 375 1.07 -31.17 -29.76
N TYR A 376 1.20 -30.98 -28.44
CA TYR A 376 0.87 -31.98 -27.44
C TYR A 376 -0.03 -31.39 -26.36
N ARG A 377 -0.73 -32.26 -25.63
CA ARG A 377 -1.44 -31.88 -24.40
C ARG A 377 -0.98 -32.74 -23.25
N PHE A 378 -1.14 -32.19 -22.06
CA PHE A 378 -1.07 -32.98 -20.86
C PHE A 378 -2.30 -33.89 -20.78
N ALA A 379 -2.07 -35.19 -20.69
CA ALA A 379 -3.10 -36.22 -20.72
C ALA A 379 -3.37 -36.87 -19.35
N GLY A 380 -2.63 -36.43 -18.32
CA GLY A 380 -2.70 -36.93 -16.96
C GLY A 380 -1.35 -37.42 -16.44
N TRP A 381 -1.26 -37.55 -15.12
CA TRP A 381 -0.14 -38.13 -14.41
C TRP A 381 -0.38 -39.63 -14.27
N ILE A 382 0.62 -40.45 -14.60
CA ILE A 382 0.44 -41.92 -14.65
C ILE A 382 0.19 -42.49 -13.26
N GLU A 383 1.05 -42.21 -12.29
CA GLU A 383 1.04 -42.83 -10.96
C GLU A 383 -0.08 -42.28 -10.05
N PRO A 384 -0.27 -40.96 -9.88
CA PRO A 384 -1.38 -40.46 -9.07
C PRO A 384 -2.73 -40.48 -9.80
N GLY A 385 -2.77 -40.85 -11.10
CA GLY A 385 -4.00 -40.89 -11.90
C GLY A 385 -4.72 -39.54 -12.03
N SER A 386 -4.02 -38.43 -11.79
CA SER A 386 -4.60 -37.08 -11.78
C SER A 386 -4.56 -36.44 -13.17
N THR A 387 -5.64 -35.79 -13.57
CA THR A 387 -5.72 -34.99 -14.80
C THR A 387 -5.36 -33.52 -14.58
N ASN A 388 -5.11 -33.10 -13.34
CA ASN A 388 -4.67 -31.74 -13.05
C ASN A 388 -3.19 -31.57 -13.42
N ALA A 389 -2.88 -30.64 -14.33
CA ALA A 389 -1.51 -30.36 -14.76
C ALA A 389 -0.64 -29.81 -13.62
N CYS A 390 -1.24 -29.14 -12.64
CA CYS A 390 -0.58 -28.67 -11.43
C CYS A 390 -0.92 -29.59 -10.26
N LEU A 391 0.07 -30.22 -9.65
CA LEU A 391 -0.07 -30.97 -8.41
C LEU A 391 0.66 -30.22 -7.28
N SER A 392 0.11 -30.31 -6.08
CA SER A 392 0.82 -30.05 -4.84
C SER A 392 0.74 -31.32 -4.01
N VAL A 393 1.88 -31.98 -3.79
CA VAL A 393 1.94 -33.34 -3.23
C VAL A 393 2.89 -33.41 -2.06
N LEU A 394 2.48 -34.13 -1.01
CA LEU A 394 3.38 -34.58 0.04
C LEU A 394 4.00 -35.91 -0.40
N PRO A 395 5.35 -36.03 -0.45
CA PRO A 395 5.98 -37.26 -0.88
C PRO A 395 5.97 -38.30 0.24
N VAL A 396 4.83 -38.97 0.43
CA VAL A 396 4.58 -39.84 1.60
C VAL A 396 5.32 -41.18 1.57
N SER A 397 5.67 -41.67 0.38
CA SER A 397 6.43 -42.91 0.18
C SER A 397 7.94 -42.64 0.14
N ALA A 398 8.77 -43.63 0.47
CA ALA A 398 10.23 -43.47 0.45
C ALA A 398 10.78 -43.07 -0.94
N GLN A 399 10.12 -43.56 -1.99
CA GLN A 399 10.30 -43.14 -3.36
C GLN A 399 8.91 -42.95 -3.97
N GLN A 400 8.71 -41.84 -4.66
CA GLN A 400 7.46 -41.56 -5.36
C GLN A 400 7.76 -41.07 -6.78
N THR A 401 7.12 -41.69 -7.76
CA THR A 401 7.29 -41.35 -9.17
C THR A 401 6.10 -40.56 -9.67
N PHE A 402 6.36 -39.54 -10.48
CA PHE A 402 5.37 -38.74 -11.19
C PHE A 402 5.76 -38.66 -12.66
N THR A 403 5.07 -39.43 -13.48
CA THR A 403 5.24 -39.43 -14.93
C THR A 403 4.16 -38.58 -15.56
N ALA A 404 4.54 -37.44 -16.12
CA ALA A 404 3.64 -36.62 -16.91
C ALA A 404 3.38 -37.31 -18.25
N ARG A 405 2.16 -37.80 -18.47
CA ARG A 405 1.77 -38.33 -19.79
C ARG A 405 1.39 -37.16 -20.67
N PHE A 406 2.20 -36.89 -21.67
CA PHE A 406 1.82 -36.10 -22.82
C PHE A 406 1.41 -37.05 -23.93
N GLU A 407 0.33 -36.71 -24.61
CA GLU A 407 -0.09 -37.38 -25.82
C GLU A 407 -0.10 -36.38 -26.97
N PRO A 408 0.10 -36.84 -28.22
CA PRO A 408 -0.31 -36.07 -29.37
C PRO A 408 -1.74 -35.69 -29.08
N ASP A 409 -1.98 -34.41 -28.96
CA ASP A 409 -3.33 -33.99 -28.68
C ASP A 409 -4.14 -34.41 -29.92
N PRO A 410 -5.16 -35.29 -29.81
CA PRO A 410 -5.97 -35.68 -30.96
C PRO A 410 -6.76 -34.48 -31.50
N ASN A 411 -6.89 -33.42 -30.68
CA ASN A 411 -7.32 -32.10 -31.09
C ASN A 411 -6.13 -31.19 -31.46
N ALA A 412 -4.87 -31.58 -31.22
CA ALA A 412 -3.73 -31.08 -31.99
C ALA A 412 -3.81 -31.64 -33.41
N GLN A 413 -4.77 -31.09 -34.14
CA GLN A 413 -4.35 -30.44 -35.35
C GLN A 413 -3.11 -29.62 -35.02
N ALA A 414 -2.01 -29.86 -35.73
CA ALA A 414 -0.93 -28.88 -35.78
C ALA A 414 -1.63 -27.53 -35.91
N PRO A 415 -1.50 -26.65 -34.89
CA PRO A 415 -2.37 -25.50 -34.82
C PRO A 415 -2.14 -24.73 -36.10
N ALA A 416 -3.22 -24.50 -36.86
CA ALA A 416 -3.07 -23.82 -38.11
C ALA A 416 -2.43 -22.46 -37.80
N VAL A 417 -1.31 -22.18 -38.44
CA VAL A 417 -0.53 -20.96 -38.23
C VAL A 417 -1.00 -19.93 -39.22
N PHE A 418 -1.40 -18.77 -38.70
CA PHE A 418 -1.74 -17.63 -39.54
C PHE A 418 -0.45 -17.12 -40.23
N LEU A 419 -0.34 -17.36 -41.53
CA LEU A 419 0.84 -17.04 -42.35
C LEU A 419 1.06 -15.55 -42.61
N PRO A 420 0.02 -14.71 -42.79
CA PRO A 420 0.22 -13.32 -43.15
C PRO A 420 1.00 -12.52 -42.09
N ALA A 421 2.09 -11.91 -42.55
CA ALA A 421 2.92 -11.01 -41.77
C ALA A 421 2.22 -9.67 -41.42
N GLY A 422 1.26 -9.26 -42.25
CA GLY A 422 0.40 -8.08 -42.12
C GLY A 422 -1.09 -8.43 -42.14
N GLU A 423 -1.95 -7.50 -42.54
CA GLU A 423 -3.40 -7.66 -42.42
C GLU A 423 -4.03 -8.59 -43.47
N GLU A 424 -4.84 -9.57 -43.04
CA GLU A 424 -5.54 -10.48 -43.95
C GLU A 424 -6.80 -11.09 -43.34
N ASN A 425 -7.57 -11.83 -44.14
CA ASN A 425 -8.82 -12.47 -43.74
C ASN A 425 -8.60 -13.88 -43.14
N TRP A 426 -9.22 -14.15 -41.98
CA TRP A 426 -9.26 -15.47 -41.34
C TRP A 426 -9.89 -16.51 -42.26
N ASP A 427 -11.00 -16.17 -42.92
CA ASP A 427 -11.81 -17.06 -43.76
C ASP A 427 -11.27 -17.23 -45.20
N LYS A 428 -9.93 -17.19 -45.36
CA LYS A 428 -9.21 -17.52 -46.59
C LYS A 428 -8.24 -18.66 -46.33
N ASP A 429 -8.40 -19.76 -47.07
CA ASP A 429 -7.52 -20.94 -47.01
C ASP A 429 -6.02 -20.60 -47.12
N ALA A 430 -5.66 -19.70 -48.05
CA ALA A 430 -4.28 -19.28 -48.28
C ALA A 430 -3.62 -18.51 -47.11
N CYS A 431 -4.39 -18.09 -46.11
CA CYS A 431 -3.85 -17.40 -44.93
C CYS A 431 -3.37 -18.36 -43.84
N TRP A 432 -3.51 -19.67 -44.04
CA TRP A 432 -3.16 -20.70 -43.06
C TRP A 432 -2.17 -21.71 -43.65
N ASP A 433 -1.19 -22.13 -42.86
CA ASP A 433 -0.18 -23.12 -43.23
C ASP A 433 -0.77 -24.50 -43.59
N SER A 434 -1.92 -24.82 -43.00
CA SER A 434 -2.74 -25.99 -43.32
C SER A 434 -3.33 -25.95 -44.74
N GLY A 435 -3.34 -24.79 -45.40
CA GLY A 435 -4.04 -24.57 -46.67
C GLY A 435 -5.57 -24.65 -46.57
N LEU A 436 -6.11 -24.66 -45.35
CA LEU A 436 -7.54 -24.67 -45.05
C LEU A 436 -7.80 -23.79 -43.84
N PHE A 437 -8.70 -22.82 -43.97
CA PHE A 437 -8.96 -21.96 -42.83
C PHE A 437 -9.68 -22.71 -41.68
N PRO A 438 -9.25 -22.52 -40.43
CA PRO A 438 -9.86 -23.19 -39.27
C PRO A 438 -11.30 -22.72 -39.00
N ASN A 439 -12.26 -23.65 -39.06
CA ASN A 439 -13.69 -23.37 -38.89
C ASN A 439 -14.52 -24.59 -38.41
N TRP A 440 -14.25 -25.10 -37.21
CA TRP A 440 -15.01 -26.20 -36.56
C TRP A 440 -14.81 -26.18 -35.03
N PRO A 441 -15.70 -26.81 -34.25
CA PRO A 441 -15.51 -26.97 -32.80
C PRO A 441 -14.19 -27.69 -32.48
N GLY A 442 -13.44 -27.17 -31.51
CA GLY A 442 -12.14 -27.71 -31.10
C GLY A 442 -10.96 -27.32 -32.01
N ALA A 443 -11.20 -26.59 -33.12
CA ALA A 443 -10.13 -26.15 -34.03
C ALA A 443 -9.05 -25.34 -33.28
N ARG A 444 -7.78 -25.60 -33.59
CA ARG A 444 -6.63 -24.98 -32.92
C ARG A 444 -5.86 -24.09 -33.87
N VAL A 445 -5.58 -22.87 -33.43
CA VAL A 445 -4.90 -21.86 -34.25
C VAL A 445 -3.83 -21.14 -33.47
N VAL A 446 -2.76 -20.78 -34.16
CA VAL A 446 -1.70 -19.90 -33.66
C VAL A 446 -1.64 -18.68 -34.56
N ILE A 447 -1.71 -17.51 -33.94
CA ILE A 447 -1.50 -16.24 -34.61
C ILE A 447 -0.15 -15.70 -34.10
N PRO A 448 0.95 -15.90 -34.86
CA PRO A 448 2.31 -15.51 -34.44
C PRO A 448 2.46 -13.98 -34.40
N PRO A 449 3.49 -13.41 -33.76
CA PRO A 449 3.63 -11.95 -33.71
C PRO A 449 3.73 -11.38 -35.14
N PRO A 450 3.05 -10.26 -35.44
CA PRO A 450 3.14 -9.66 -36.77
C PRO A 450 4.55 -9.11 -36.99
N THR A 451 4.99 -9.10 -38.24
CA THR A 451 6.34 -8.65 -38.63
C THR A 451 6.31 -7.45 -39.58
N VAL A 452 5.11 -7.00 -39.96
CA VAL A 452 4.88 -5.85 -40.85
C VAL A 452 3.89 -4.89 -40.19
N PRO A 453 4.19 -3.57 -40.12
CA PRO A 453 3.23 -2.55 -39.69
C PRO A 453 1.97 -2.53 -40.55
N ASP A 454 0.88 -1.98 -40.05
CA ASP A 454 -0.36 -1.89 -40.82
C ASP A 454 -0.31 -0.81 -41.92
N GLU A 455 -1.44 -0.63 -42.63
CA GLU A 455 -1.59 0.36 -43.71
C GLU A 455 -1.34 1.81 -43.25
N ASP A 456 -1.51 2.10 -41.95
CA ASP A 456 -1.23 3.40 -41.33
C ASP A 456 0.20 3.52 -40.76
N GLY A 457 1.04 2.49 -40.91
CA GLY A 457 2.42 2.43 -40.40
C GLY A 457 2.52 2.19 -38.89
N LEU A 458 1.43 1.81 -38.23
CA LEU A 458 1.38 1.50 -36.81
C LEU A 458 1.75 0.02 -36.57
N PRO A 459 2.33 -0.32 -35.41
CA PRO A 459 2.70 -1.68 -35.08
C PRO A 459 1.48 -2.53 -34.69
N ARG A 460 0.55 -2.74 -35.64
CA ARG A 460 -0.68 -3.51 -35.45
C ARG A 460 -1.00 -4.41 -36.64
N ARG A 461 -1.79 -5.47 -36.44
CA ARG A 461 -2.30 -6.36 -37.50
C ARG A 461 -3.77 -6.69 -37.30
N ASN A 462 -4.58 -6.52 -38.34
CA ASN A 462 -5.96 -7.01 -38.39
C ASN A 462 -6.04 -8.45 -38.95
N VAL A 463 -6.62 -9.36 -38.17
CA VAL A 463 -7.08 -10.70 -38.60
C VAL A 463 -8.60 -10.64 -38.79
N ARG A 464 -9.06 -10.68 -40.05
CA ARG A 464 -10.42 -10.23 -40.41
C ARG A 464 -11.37 -11.40 -40.65
N ILE A 465 -12.53 -11.43 -40.00
CA ILE A 465 -13.66 -12.31 -40.35
C ILE A 465 -14.49 -11.60 -41.43
N ALA A 466 -14.44 -12.08 -42.68
CA ALA A 466 -14.83 -11.29 -43.84
C ALA A 466 -16.17 -11.67 -44.49
N THR A 467 -16.42 -12.96 -44.73
CA THR A 467 -17.48 -13.44 -45.63
C THR A 467 -18.46 -14.41 -44.98
N GLN A 468 -18.03 -15.14 -43.93
CA GLN A 468 -18.80 -16.22 -43.32
C GLN A 468 -18.49 -16.35 -41.81
N PRO A 469 -19.33 -17.04 -41.01
CA PRO A 469 -19.03 -17.30 -39.60
C PRO A 469 -17.79 -18.18 -39.45
N VAL A 470 -17.06 -17.95 -38.36
CA VAL A 470 -15.89 -18.72 -37.95
C VAL A 470 -16.15 -19.36 -36.60
N THR A 471 -16.00 -20.66 -36.49
CA THR A 471 -16.03 -21.45 -35.26
C THR A 471 -14.64 -21.96 -34.95
N VAL A 472 -14.15 -21.74 -33.73
CA VAL A 472 -12.81 -22.14 -33.29
C VAL A 472 -12.83 -22.61 -31.83
N GLY A 473 -12.01 -23.59 -31.48
CA GLY A 473 -11.89 -24.06 -30.10
C GLY A 473 -10.78 -23.35 -29.31
N HIS A 474 -9.57 -23.33 -29.87
CA HIS A 474 -8.38 -22.87 -29.16
C HIS A 474 -7.59 -21.88 -30.00
N VAL A 475 -7.47 -20.64 -29.53
CA VAL A 475 -6.71 -19.57 -30.17
C VAL A 475 -5.52 -19.23 -29.30
N THR A 476 -4.31 -19.33 -29.84
CA THR A 476 -3.11 -18.77 -29.22
C THR A 476 -2.66 -17.57 -30.02
N VAL A 477 -2.52 -16.42 -29.35
CA VAL A 477 -1.97 -15.20 -29.95
C VAL A 477 -0.70 -14.83 -29.22
N ASP A 478 0.37 -14.67 -29.97
CA ASP A 478 1.60 -14.08 -29.47
C ASP A 478 1.64 -12.61 -29.88
N ASN A 479 1.67 -11.74 -28.88
CA ASN A 479 1.67 -10.31 -29.09
C ASN A 479 3.06 -9.80 -29.52
N GLY A 480 4.16 -10.35 -28.99
CA GLY A 480 5.47 -9.70 -29.08
C GLY A 480 5.38 -8.18 -28.79
N THR A 481 6.03 -7.36 -29.63
CA THR A 481 6.01 -5.89 -29.56
C THR A 481 4.81 -5.23 -30.28
N PHE A 482 3.97 -5.99 -30.98
CA PHE A 482 2.92 -5.45 -31.86
C PHE A 482 1.51 -5.83 -31.38
N SER A 483 0.49 -5.07 -31.80
CA SER A 483 -0.91 -5.36 -31.44
C SER A 483 -1.62 -6.24 -32.48
N ASN A 484 -2.42 -7.19 -32.02
CA ASN A 484 -3.28 -8.04 -32.84
C ASN A 484 -4.73 -7.64 -32.72
N ARG A 485 -5.50 -7.62 -33.82
CA ARG A 485 -6.94 -7.34 -33.79
C ARG A 485 -7.72 -8.39 -34.55
N ILE A 486 -8.48 -9.23 -33.85
CA ILE A 486 -9.44 -10.17 -34.44
C ILE A 486 -10.75 -9.42 -34.60
N ARG A 487 -11.15 -9.09 -35.83
CA ARG A 487 -12.28 -8.19 -36.11
C ARG A 487 -13.01 -8.57 -37.37
N ASN A 488 -14.16 -7.95 -37.64
CA ASN A 488 -14.80 -8.10 -38.95
C ASN A 488 -14.09 -7.28 -40.04
N LYS A 489 -14.10 -7.76 -41.28
CA LYS A 489 -13.77 -6.93 -42.46
C LYS A 489 -14.80 -5.80 -42.58
N LYS A 490 -14.37 -4.65 -43.11
CA LYS A 490 -15.30 -3.60 -43.56
C LYS A 490 -16.37 -4.21 -44.47
N ASP A 491 -17.64 -3.95 -44.14
CA ASP A 491 -18.83 -4.45 -44.84
C ASP A 491 -19.08 -5.98 -44.74
N ALA A 492 -18.50 -6.68 -43.77
CA ALA A 492 -18.78 -8.11 -43.54
C ALA A 492 -20.29 -8.37 -43.33
N PRO A 493 -20.86 -9.49 -43.85
CA PRO A 493 -22.28 -9.78 -43.74
C PRO A 493 -22.71 -10.03 -42.29
N ALA A 494 -24.02 -9.96 -42.01
CA ALA A 494 -24.56 -10.11 -40.66
C ALA A 494 -24.17 -11.43 -39.98
N GLY A 495 -24.03 -12.51 -40.76
CA GLY A 495 -23.66 -13.84 -40.27
C GLY A 495 -22.16 -14.07 -40.03
N ALA A 496 -21.28 -13.07 -40.23
CA ALA A 496 -19.84 -13.22 -40.06
C ALA A 496 -19.40 -13.16 -38.58
N THR A 497 -19.93 -14.06 -37.74
CA THR A 497 -19.67 -14.15 -36.29
C THR A 497 -18.37 -14.91 -35.97
N LEU A 498 -17.88 -14.75 -34.75
CA LEU A 498 -16.84 -15.62 -34.17
C LEU A 498 -17.42 -16.48 -33.06
N THR A 499 -17.34 -17.79 -33.18
CA THR A 499 -17.84 -18.74 -32.17
C THR A 499 -16.66 -19.43 -31.50
N PHE A 500 -16.56 -19.32 -30.17
CA PHE A 500 -15.67 -20.13 -29.34
C PHE A 500 -16.41 -21.41 -28.91
N ASP A 501 -16.00 -22.54 -29.46
CA ASP A 501 -16.57 -23.85 -29.21
C ASP A 501 -15.45 -24.88 -29.07
N GLY A 502 -15.17 -25.31 -27.84
CA GLY A 502 -14.19 -26.37 -27.56
C GLY A 502 -14.72 -27.78 -27.86
N GLY A 503 -15.97 -27.91 -28.31
CA GLY A 503 -16.63 -29.20 -28.52
C GLY A 503 -16.97 -29.87 -27.19
N ALA A 504 -16.18 -30.88 -26.81
CA ALA A 504 -16.38 -31.62 -25.56
C ALA A 504 -15.68 -30.98 -24.35
N GLU A 505 -14.86 -29.95 -24.58
CA GLU A 505 -14.11 -29.23 -23.55
C GLU A 505 -14.39 -27.72 -23.60
N ALA A 506 -13.89 -26.98 -22.62
CA ALA A 506 -13.90 -25.52 -22.66
C ALA A 506 -13.00 -25.01 -23.80
N ALA A 507 -13.49 -24.03 -24.56
CA ALA A 507 -12.67 -23.28 -25.51
C ALA A 507 -11.55 -22.52 -24.78
N SER A 508 -10.51 -22.09 -25.50
CA SER A 508 -9.45 -21.25 -24.92
C SER A 508 -8.98 -20.12 -25.82
N LEU A 509 -8.73 -18.96 -25.23
CA LEU A 509 -7.98 -17.86 -25.83
C LEU A 509 -6.74 -17.61 -24.97
N THR A 510 -5.59 -18.03 -25.47
CA THR A 510 -4.29 -17.85 -24.82
C THR A 510 -3.56 -16.68 -25.45
N VAL A 511 -3.15 -15.72 -24.63
CA VAL A 511 -2.38 -14.55 -25.06
C VAL A 511 -1.04 -14.54 -24.35
N VAL A 512 0.02 -14.63 -25.14
CA VAL A 512 1.42 -14.64 -24.70
C VAL A 512 2.15 -13.40 -25.22
N GLY A 513 3.32 -13.13 -24.66
CA GLY A 513 4.17 -12.00 -24.98
C GLY A 513 4.87 -11.46 -23.74
N ASP A 514 5.92 -10.69 -23.95
CA ASP A 514 6.77 -10.09 -22.92
C ASP A 514 6.95 -8.58 -23.10
N ASP A 515 6.20 -7.96 -24.01
CA ASP A 515 6.30 -6.55 -24.39
C ASP A 515 4.91 -5.87 -24.51
N VAL A 516 4.87 -4.62 -24.97
CA VAL A 516 3.69 -3.73 -25.01
C VAL A 516 2.59 -4.14 -25.99
N GLY A 517 2.83 -5.16 -26.83
CA GLY A 517 1.84 -5.68 -27.76
C GLY A 517 0.60 -6.22 -27.03
N PHE A 518 -0.57 -6.06 -27.63
CA PHE A 518 -1.83 -6.57 -27.06
C PHE A 518 -2.75 -7.15 -28.12
N THR A 519 -3.63 -8.05 -27.73
CA THR A 519 -4.69 -8.59 -28.61
C THR A 519 -6.01 -7.89 -28.34
N ALA A 520 -6.75 -7.50 -29.37
CA ALA A 520 -8.12 -7.02 -29.28
C ALA A 520 -9.07 -7.95 -30.05
N VAL A 521 -10.16 -8.39 -29.42
CA VAL A 521 -11.25 -9.13 -30.09
C VAL A 521 -12.41 -8.16 -30.30
N GLU A 522 -12.60 -7.71 -31.54
CA GLU A 522 -13.48 -6.62 -31.95
C GLU A 522 -14.46 -7.06 -33.05
N VAL A 523 -15.03 -8.27 -32.91
CA VAL A 523 -15.95 -8.85 -33.89
C VAL A 523 -17.36 -8.24 -33.73
N THR A 524 -17.62 -7.14 -34.42
CA THR A 524 -18.87 -6.37 -34.34
C THR A 524 -20.13 -7.13 -34.74
N ARG A 525 -20.01 -8.22 -35.50
CA ARG A 525 -21.14 -9.10 -35.85
C ARG A 525 -21.53 -10.05 -34.71
N GLY A 526 -20.71 -10.13 -33.66
CA GLY A 526 -20.97 -10.91 -32.47
C GLY A 526 -19.93 -12.00 -32.25
N VAL A 527 -19.58 -12.20 -30.98
CA VAL A 527 -18.83 -13.35 -30.49
C VAL A 527 -19.80 -14.29 -29.75
N VAL A 528 -19.70 -15.59 -29.96
CA VAL A 528 -20.57 -16.59 -29.33
C VAL A 528 -19.72 -17.55 -28.50
N LEU A 529 -20.04 -17.70 -27.21
CA LEU A 529 -19.48 -18.70 -26.30
C LEU A 529 -20.38 -19.94 -26.30
N ALA A 530 -20.11 -20.89 -27.20
CA ALA A 530 -20.86 -22.14 -27.26
C ALA A 530 -20.52 -23.05 -26.05
N THR A 531 -19.25 -23.00 -25.62
CA THR A 531 -18.72 -23.64 -24.41
C THR A 531 -18.08 -22.57 -23.52
N ASP A 532 -17.75 -22.91 -22.27
CA ASP A 532 -16.96 -22.02 -21.43
C ASP A 532 -15.65 -21.63 -22.12
N LEU A 533 -15.25 -20.36 -22.03
CA LEU A 533 -13.99 -19.87 -22.59
C LEU A 533 -12.98 -19.61 -21.48
N ARG A 534 -11.87 -20.35 -21.50
CA ARG A 534 -10.67 -20.07 -20.70
C ARG A 534 -9.83 -19.00 -21.38
N VAL A 535 -9.72 -17.84 -20.75
CA VAL A 535 -8.89 -16.72 -21.18
C VAL A 535 -7.61 -16.73 -20.36
N VAL A 536 -6.51 -17.20 -20.97
CA VAL A 536 -5.20 -17.31 -20.31
C VAL A 536 -4.31 -16.17 -20.80
N VAL A 537 -4.07 -15.17 -19.94
CA VAL A 537 -3.24 -14.01 -20.30
C VAL A 537 -1.94 -14.08 -19.52
N SER A 538 -0.84 -14.34 -20.23
CA SER A 538 0.51 -14.35 -19.66
C SER A 538 1.34 -13.13 -20.05
N ASN A 539 0.92 -12.35 -21.06
CA ASN A 539 1.52 -11.05 -21.31
C ASN A 539 1.16 -10.06 -20.18
N THR A 540 2.13 -9.82 -19.29
CA THR A 540 1.99 -8.94 -18.13
C THR A 540 2.33 -7.49 -18.43
N VAL A 541 3.07 -7.21 -19.51
CA VAL A 541 3.40 -5.84 -19.94
C VAL A 541 2.21 -5.28 -20.69
N GLY A 542 1.99 -5.73 -21.93
CA GLY A 542 0.84 -5.38 -22.75
C GLY A 542 0.59 -3.87 -22.89
N ASP A 543 -0.63 -3.53 -23.31
CA ASP A 543 -1.04 -2.13 -23.45
C ASP A 543 -1.32 -1.48 -22.09
N ALA A 544 -0.92 -0.22 -21.93
CA ALA A 544 -1.07 0.53 -20.68
C ALA A 544 -2.54 0.73 -20.26
N GLU A 545 -3.48 0.80 -21.21
CA GLU A 545 -4.92 0.91 -20.95
C GLU A 545 -5.59 -0.47 -20.88
N TYR A 546 -5.24 -1.39 -21.80
CA TYR A 546 -6.00 -2.63 -22.00
C TYR A 546 -5.35 -3.90 -21.44
N GLY A 547 -4.04 -3.88 -21.15
CA GLY A 547 -3.27 -5.05 -20.77
C GLY A 547 -2.91 -5.92 -21.97
N GLY A 548 -2.68 -7.21 -21.74
CA GLY A 548 -2.34 -8.15 -22.81
C GLY A 548 -3.52 -8.47 -23.74
N LEU A 549 -4.76 -8.34 -23.26
CA LEU A 549 -5.97 -8.68 -24.01
C LEU A 549 -7.10 -7.67 -23.78
N ARG A 550 -7.72 -7.22 -24.87
CA ARG A 550 -8.95 -6.43 -24.89
C ARG A 550 -10.09 -7.24 -25.51
N VAL A 551 -11.21 -7.34 -24.81
CA VAL A 551 -12.44 -7.95 -25.30
C VAL A 551 -13.46 -6.85 -25.60
N GLN A 552 -13.92 -6.77 -26.85
CA GLN A 552 -14.88 -5.76 -27.33
C GLN A 552 -16.11 -6.40 -28.01
N ALA A 553 -17.07 -5.56 -28.41
CA ALA A 553 -18.31 -5.94 -29.08
C ALA A 553 -19.23 -6.87 -28.25
N GLY A 554 -20.34 -7.33 -28.84
CA GLY A 554 -21.30 -8.19 -28.15
C GLY A 554 -20.81 -9.64 -28.05
N TRP A 555 -20.94 -10.24 -26.86
CA TRP A 555 -20.60 -11.64 -26.58
C TRP A 555 -21.82 -12.36 -26.01
N SER A 556 -22.27 -13.42 -26.66
CA SER A 556 -23.47 -14.18 -26.28
C SER A 556 -23.17 -15.68 -26.13
N GLY A 557 -24.18 -16.50 -25.84
CA GLY A 557 -24.04 -17.96 -25.78
C GLY A 557 -24.21 -18.54 -24.37
N SER A 558 -24.23 -19.87 -24.28
CA SER A 558 -24.45 -20.61 -23.04
C SER A 558 -23.21 -20.68 -22.14
N GLY A 559 -22.02 -20.57 -22.72
CA GLY A 559 -20.75 -20.67 -22.00
C GLY A 559 -20.45 -19.48 -21.09
N GLY A 560 -19.57 -19.71 -20.12
CA GLY A 560 -19.00 -18.72 -19.23
C GLY A 560 -17.62 -18.22 -19.67
N LEU A 561 -17.04 -17.32 -18.89
CA LEU A 561 -15.70 -16.77 -19.12
C LEU A 561 -14.84 -17.03 -17.88
N ILE A 562 -13.71 -17.69 -18.07
CA ILE A 562 -12.79 -18.05 -16.99
C ILE A 562 -11.45 -17.34 -17.24
N LYS A 563 -11.11 -16.34 -16.43
CA LYS A 563 -9.86 -15.57 -16.53
C LYS A 563 -8.76 -16.23 -15.68
N GLU A 564 -7.64 -16.54 -16.32
CA GLU A 564 -6.44 -17.16 -15.75
C GLU A 564 -5.17 -16.45 -16.26
N GLY A 565 -4.02 -16.73 -15.62
CA GLY A 565 -2.74 -16.12 -15.94
C GLY A 565 -2.56 -14.71 -15.34
N PRO A 566 -1.31 -14.29 -15.09
CA PRO A 566 -1.00 -13.06 -14.35
C PRO A 566 -1.33 -11.76 -15.10
N GLY A 567 -1.45 -11.80 -16.43
CA GLY A 567 -1.71 -10.61 -17.24
C GLY A 567 -3.14 -10.07 -17.14
N ARG A 568 -3.33 -8.80 -17.53
CA ARG A 568 -4.63 -8.11 -17.52
C ARG A 568 -5.44 -8.39 -18.79
N CYS A 569 -6.73 -8.70 -18.60
CA CYS A 569 -7.75 -8.71 -19.65
C CYS A 569 -8.74 -7.56 -19.42
N THR A 570 -9.05 -6.75 -20.44
CA THR A 570 -9.96 -5.62 -20.33
C THR A 570 -11.21 -5.80 -21.21
N MET A 571 -12.38 -5.84 -20.59
CA MET A 571 -13.67 -5.88 -21.26
C MET A 571 -14.21 -4.48 -21.50
N THR A 572 -14.46 -4.15 -22.76
CA THR A 572 -15.07 -2.88 -23.19
C THR A 572 -16.24 -3.12 -24.14
N GLY A 573 -17.09 -2.11 -24.32
CA GLY A 573 -18.24 -2.18 -25.21
C GLY A 573 -19.40 -3.03 -24.67
N GLY A 574 -20.62 -2.66 -25.07
CA GLY A 574 -21.87 -3.29 -24.64
C GLY A 574 -22.08 -4.72 -25.14
N GLY A 575 -23.18 -5.33 -24.69
CA GLY A 575 -23.73 -6.56 -25.29
C GLY A 575 -23.07 -7.86 -24.81
N LYS A 576 -22.54 -7.90 -23.58
CA LYS A 576 -22.06 -9.13 -22.95
C LYS A 576 -23.25 -9.87 -22.33
N THR A 577 -23.89 -10.74 -23.11
CA THR A 577 -25.13 -11.46 -22.79
C THR A 577 -24.94 -12.99 -22.75
N TYR A 578 -23.72 -13.47 -22.53
CA TYR A 578 -23.49 -14.90 -22.28
C TYR A 578 -24.04 -15.29 -20.90
N SER A 579 -24.54 -16.52 -20.76
CA SER A 579 -25.25 -16.96 -19.55
C SER A 579 -24.41 -17.74 -18.55
N GLY A 580 -23.26 -18.28 -18.97
CA GLY A 580 -22.37 -18.99 -18.05
C GLY A 580 -21.71 -18.06 -17.04
N SER A 581 -21.06 -18.64 -16.02
CA SER A 581 -20.42 -17.87 -14.95
C SER A 581 -19.20 -17.10 -15.45
N THR A 582 -18.93 -15.93 -14.88
CA THR A 582 -17.63 -15.26 -15.03
C THR A 582 -16.77 -15.58 -13.82
N VAL A 583 -15.64 -16.25 -14.02
CA VAL A 583 -14.73 -16.67 -12.94
C VAL A 583 -13.37 -16.05 -13.15
N ILE A 584 -12.80 -15.43 -12.11
CA ILE A 584 -11.48 -14.81 -12.14
C ILE A 584 -10.62 -15.57 -11.13
N ARG A 585 -9.75 -16.44 -11.65
CA ARG A 585 -8.84 -17.27 -10.84
C ARG A 585 -7.50 -16.59 -10.59
N GLU A 586 -7.00 -15.88 -11.59
CA GLU A 586 -5.67 -15.27 -11.55
C GLU A 586 -5.61 -14.01 -12.43
N GLY A 587 -4.85 -13.02 -11.96
CA GLY A 587 -4.62 -11.77 -12.66
C GLY A 587 -5.82 -10.83 -12.62
N VAL A 588 -5.85 -9.85 -13.52
CA VAL A 588 -6.85 -8.78 -13.52
C VAL A 588 -7.84 -8.95 -14.67
N LEU A 589 -9.15 -8.91 -14.36
CA LEU A 589 -10.22 -8.65 -15.31
C LEU A 589 -10.73 -7.22 -15.10
N SER A 590 -10.34 -6.31 -15.98
CA SER A 590 -10.82 -4.93 -15.99
C SER A 590 -12.09 -4.82 -16.84
N MET A 591 -13.05 -3.96 -16.46
CA MET A 591 -14.22 -3.70 -17.28
C MET A 591 -14.77 -2.28 -17.17
N THR A 592 -15.17 -1.76 -18.33
CA THR A 592 -16.02 -0.56 -18.40
C THR A 592 -17.47 -0.90 -18.10
N GLN A 593 -18.26 0.05 -17.60
CA GLN A 593 -19.67 -0.16 -17.23
C GLN A 593 -20.51 -0.86 -18.32
N PRO A 594 -20.45 -0.48 -19.61
CA PRO A 594 -21.25 -1.15 -20.64
C PRO A 594 -20.90 -2.63 -20.82
N ALA A 595 -19.70 -3.04 -20.43
CA ALA A 595 -19.21 -4.40 -20.61
C ALA A 595 -19.57 -5.34 -19.45
N ALA A 596 -20.28 -4.86 -18.42
CA ALA A 596 -20.75 -5.71 -17.35
C ALA A 596 -21.65 -6.85 -17.91
N PRO A 597 -21.36 -8.13 -17.61
CA PRO A 597 -22.07 -9.26 -18.18
C PRO A 597 -23.43 -9.46 -17.47
N SER A 598 -24.44 -8.75 -17.95
CA SER A 598 -25.76 -8.67 -17.32
C SER A 598 -26.59 -9.96 -17.40
N ALA A 599 -26.19 -10.92 -18.22
CA ALA A 599 -26.86 -12.22 -18.34
C ALA A 599 -26.09 -13.38 -17.69
N ALA A 600 -24.85 -13.15 -17.24
CA ALA A 600 -24.02 -14.19 -16.64
C ALA A 600 -24.63 -14.68 -15.32
N ALA A 601 -24.52 -15.97 -15.03
CA ALA A 601 -25.05 -16.58 -13.80
C ALA A 601 -24.49 -15.96 -12.50
N GLY A 602 -23.34 -15.29 -12.58
CA GLY A 602 -22.69 -14.58 -11.49
C GLY A 602 -21.25 -14.25 -11.82
N VAL A 603 -20.58 -13.56 -10.90
CA VAL A 603 -19.14 -13.30 -10.97
C VAL A 603 -18.46 -13.87 -9.74
N THR A 604 -17.45 -14.71 -9.93
CA THR A 604 -16.67 -15.29 -8.84
C THR A 604 -15.23 -14.81 -8.91
N ILE A 605 -14.74 -14.23 -7.82
CA ILE A 605 -13.37 -13.75 -7.67
C ILE A 605 -12.67 -14.66 -6.66
N GLU A 606 -11.87 -15.60 -7.18
CA GLU A 606 -11.11 -16.55 -6.36
C GLU A 606 -9.78 -15.92 -5.89
N SER A 607 -9.13 -16.57 -4.92
CA SER A 607 -7.82 -16.13 -4.40
C SER A 607 -6.80 -16.02 -5.53
N GLY A 608 -6.21 -14.82 -5.70
CA GLY A 608 -5.29 -14.50 -6.79
C GLY A 608 -5.92 -13.75 -7.96
N GLY A 609 -7.25 -13.62 -7.99
CA GLY A 609 -8.00 -12.85 -8.98
C GLY A 609 -8.35 -11.42 -8.54
N GLN A 610 -8.50 -10.51 -9.50
CA GLN A 610 -9.04 -9.17 -9.30
C GLN A 610 -10.07 -8.81 -10.38
N LEU A 611 -11.24 -8.31 -9.97
CA LEU A 611 -12.20 -7.59 -10.80
C LEU A 611 -11.98 -6.08 -10.65
N CYS A 612 -11.62 -5.39 -11.73
CA CYS A 612 -11.36 -3.95 -11.73
C CYS A 612 -12.41 -3.20 -12.56
N LEU A 613 -13.19 -2.33 -11.91
CA LEU A 613 -14.21 -1.49 -12.51
C LEU A 613 -13.62 -0.11 -12.85
N THR A 614 -13.65 0.30 -14.11
CA THR A 614 -12.82 1.43 -14.60
C THR A 614 -13.59 2.63 -15.15
N SER A 615 -14.91 2.64 -15.13
CA SER A 615 -15.68 3.74 -15.71
C SER A 615 -15.96 4.84 -14.71
N GLY A 616 -15.53 6.05 -15.06
CA GLY A 616 -15.85 7.29 -14.39
C GLY A 616 -17.02 8.06 -15.01
N ASP A 617 -17.59 8.99 -14.26
CA ASP A 617 -18.64 9.90 -14.69
C ASP A 617 -18.12 11.34 -14.81
N PRO A 618 -18.66 12.15 -15.73
CA PRO A 618 -18.50 13.59 -15.64
C PRO A 618 -19.37 14.10 -14.47
N LEU A 619 -18.72 14.63 -13.41
CA LEU A 619 -19.14 15.47 -12.25
C LEU A 619 -20.61 15.60 -11.78
N SER A 620 -21.64 15.30 -12.57
CA SER A 620 -23.05 15.28 -12.19
C SER A 620 -23.86 14.24 -13.00
N GLY A 621 -24.33 13.17 -12.34
CA GLY A 621 -25.17 12.13 -12.94
C GLY A 621 -25.47 10.97 -11.97
N PRO A 622 -26.44 10.09 -12.26
CA PRO A 622 -26.64 8.86 -11.48
C PRO A 622 -25.39 7.96 -11.59
N PRO A 623 -25.07 7.16 -10.56
CA PRO A 623 -23.87 6.33 -10.56
C PRO A 623 -23.89 5.33 -11.71
N ARG A 624 -22.72 5.04 -12.26
CA ARG A 624 -22.56 3.97 -13.26
C ARG A 624 -22.93 2.62 -12.71
N THR A 625 -23.99 2.03 -13.24
CA THR A 625 -24.46 0.70 -12.81
C THR A 625 -23.74 -0.42 -13.56
N TYR A 626 -22.93 -1.18 -12.83
CA TYR A 626 -22.31 -2.43 -13.30
C TYR A 626 -23.28 -3.59 -13.08
N ALA A 627 -24.16 -3.82 -14.06
CA ALA A 627 -25.16 -4.87 -13.98
C ALA A 627 -24.55 -6.26 -14.27
N PHE A 628 -24.51 -7.11 -13.24
CA PHE A 628 -24.18 -8.53 -13.37
C PHE A 628 -25.47 -9.35 -13.30
N GLY A 629 -25.53 -10.50 -13.99
CA GLY A 629 -26.74 -11.33 -14.01
C GLY A 629 -27.00 -12.10 -12.70
N GLY A 630 -26.00 -12.24 -11.83
CA GLY A 630 -26.10 -12.86 -10.51
C GLY A 630 -25.14 -12.21 -9.51
N ALA A 631 -25.04 -12.79 -8.32
CA ALA A 631 -24.21 -12.26 -7.23
C ALA A 631 -22.72 -12.16 -7.60
N VAL A 632 -22.02 -11.22 -6.96
CA VAL A 632 -20.56 -11.12 -6.99
C VAL A 632 -20.02 -11.84 -5.75
N THR A 633 -19.36 -12.98 -5.94
CA THR A 633 -18.72 -13.75 -4.87
C THR A 633 -17.25 -13.34 -4.75
N LEU A 634 -16.80 -12.97 -3.55
CA LEU A 634 -15.47 -12.43 -3.30
C LEU A 634 -14.73 -13.23 -2.22
N ALA A 635 -13.60 -13.82 -2.61
CA ALA A 635 -12.65 -14.53 -1.75
C ALA A 635 -11.18 -14.13 -2.04
N SER A 636 -10.96 -12.87 -2.41
CA SER A 636 -9.64 -12.38 -2.83
C SER A 636 -9.29 -11.02 -2.23
N ALA A 637 -8.01 -10.90 -1.84
CA ALA A 637 -7.39 -9.63 -1.45
C ALA A 637 -6.86 -8.84 -2.66
N GLY A 638 -6.82 -9.45 -3.85
CA GLY A 638 -6.29 -8.88 -5.09
C GLY A 638 -5.36 -9.85 -5.83
N ALA A 639 -4.97 -9.47 -7.04
CA ALA A 639 -4.05 -10.26 -7.86
C ALA A 639 -2.58 -9.94 -7.54
N ALA A 640 -1.75 -10.96 -7.40
CA ALA A 640 -0.32 -10.79 -7.14
C ALA A 640 0.37 -10.06 -8.31
N GLY A 641 1.15 -9.02 -8.03
CA GLY A 641 1.86 -8.23 -9.04
C GLY A 641 0.98 -7.29 -9.87
N ALA A 642 -0.33 -7.20 -9.59
CA ALA A 642 -1.19 -6.21 -10.24
C ALA A 642 -0.95 -4.80 -9.66
N ALA A 643 -1.13 -3.78 -10.50
CA ALA A 643 -1.16 -2.40 -10.03
C ALA A 643 -2.42 -2.17 -9.19
N GLY A 644 -2.28 -1.81 -7.91
CA GLY A 644 -3.41 -1.59 -6.99
C GLY A 644 -3.94 -2.84 -6.30
N THR A 645 -4.67 -2.67 -5.19
CA THR A 645 -5.12 -3.74 -4.30
C THR A 645 -6.62 -4.04 -4.44
N GLY A 646 -7.12 -5.08 -3.76
CA GLY A 646 -8.55 -5.45 -3.74
C GLY A 646 -8.89 -6.56 -4.72
N GLY A 647 -9.66 -7.55 -4.28
CA GLY A 647 -10.26 -8.54 -5.17
C GLY A 647 -11.39 -7.91 -5.99
N LEU A 648 -12.16 -6.99 -5.41
CA LEU A 648 -13.03 -6.07 -6.14
C LEU A 648 -12.47 -4.65 -6.03
N ARG A 649 -12.14 -4.04 -7.16
CA ARG A 649 -11.50 -2.71 -7.22
C ARG A 649 -12.31 -1.76 -8.08
N TYR A 650 -12.56 -0.55 -7.60
CA TYR A 650 -13.05 0.56 -8.41
C TYR A 650 -11.93 1.58 -8.63
N ALA A 651 -11.50 1.73 -9.88
CA ALA A 651 -10.39 2.57 -10.31
C ALA A 651 -10.77 3.34 -11.58
N PRO A 652 -11.67 4.34 -11.49
CA PRO A 652 -12.15 5.09 -12.64
C PRO A 652 -11.13 6.08 -13.23
N GLY A 653 -10.04 6.36 -12.49
CA GLY A 653 -9.17 7.51 -12.75
C GLY A 653 -9.84 8.83 -12.41
N GLY A 654 -9.07 9.89 -12.18
CA GLY A 654 -9.61 11.19 -11.77
C GLY A 654 -10.31 11.16 -10.39
N VAL A 655 -11.26 12.07 -10.20
CA VAL A 655 -11.96 12.32 -8.93
C VAL A 655 -13.46 12.46 -9.15
N ALA A 656 -14.25 12.34 -8.08
CA ALA A 656 -15.71 12.51 -8.05
C ALA A 656 -16.50 11.57 -8.99
N ASN A 657 -15.97 10.38 -9.25
CA ASN A 657 -16.62 9.35 -10.09
C ASN A 657 -17.39 8.34 -9.24
N TRP A 658 -18.60 7.98 -9.66
CA TRP A 658 -19.48 7.12 -8.87
C TRP A 658 -19.92 5.88 -9.66
N ALA A 659 -19.90 4.73 -9.01
CA ALA A 659 -20.38 3.48 -9.59
C ALA A 659 -21.23 2.68 -8.59
N ALA A 660 -22.13 1.85 -9.10
CA ALA A 660 -23.00 0.99 -8.30
C ALA A 660 -22.94 -0.46 -8.79
N VAL A 661 -22.91 -1.39 -7.83
CA VAL A 661 -23.09 -2.83 -8.03
C VAL A 661 -24.49 -3.18 -7.49
N PRO A 662 -25.49 -3.42 -8.37
CA PRO A 662 -26.89 -3.60 -7.97
C PRO A 662 -27.23 -5.03 -7.51
N VAL A 663 -26.26 -5.95 -7.59
CA VAL A 663 -26.41 -7.34 -7.16
C VAL A 663 -25.71 -7.56 -5.81
N PRO A 664 -26.11 -8.57 -5.03
CA PRO A 664 -25.46 -8.88 -3.77
C PRO A 664 -23.96 -9.14 -3.95
N VAL A 665 -23.16 -8.54 -3.07
CA VAL A 665 -21.75 -8.91 -2.89
C VAL A 665 -21.66 -9.88 -1.72
N VAL A 666 -21.20 -11.10 -1.99
CA VAL A 666 -21.15 -12.20 -1.02
C VAL A 666 -19.70 -12.53 -0.71
N LEU A 667 -19.30 -12.37 0.56
CA LEU A 667 -17.97 -12.68 1.04
C LEU A 667 -17.91 -14.15 1.50
N THR A 668 -17.04 -14.94 0.90
CA THR A 668 -16.84 -16.36 1.24
C THR A 668 -15.49 -16.59 1.91
N ALA A 669 -15.20 -17.81 2.38
CA ALA A 669 -14.02 -18.10 3.19
C ALA A 669 -12.71 -17.68 2.48
N GLY A 670 -11.93 -16.80 3.10
CA GLY A 670 -10.70 -16.22 2.54
C GLY A 670 -10.59 -14.73 2.89
N ASP A 671 -9.48 -14.11 2.50
CA ASP A 671 -9.30 -12.66 2.65
C ASP A 671 -10.11 -11.93 1.58
N ALA A 672 -11.09 -11.11 1.98
CA ALA A 672 -11.88 -10.30 1.06
C ALA A 672 -11.47 -8.82 1.16
N CYS A 673 -11.03 -8.25 0.03
CA CYS A 673 -10.70 -6.82 -0.03
C CYS A 673 -11.48 -6.10 -1.13
N ILE A 674 -12.09 -4.98 -0.77
CA ILE A 674 -12.68 -4.02 -1.70
C ILE A 674 -11.83 -2.75 -1.70
N ALA A 675 -11.28 -2.38 -2.84
CA ALA A 675 -10.49 -1.15 -2.99
C ALA A 675 -11.26 -0.11 -3.81
N VAL A 676 -11.25 1.14 -3.34
CA VAL A 676 -11.81 2.27 -4.08
C VAL A 676 -10.71 3.32 -4.21
N GLU A 677 -10.22 3.51 -5.42
CA GLU A 677 -9.11 4.41 -5.69
C GLU A 677 -9.57 5.84 -5.83
N ASP A 678 -8.81 6.75 -5.25
CA ASP A 678 -9.06 8.18 -5.33
C ASP A 678 -7.73 8.93 -5.20
N VAL A 679 -7.64 10.07 -5.87
CA VAL A 679 -6.48 10.96 -5.84
C VAL A 679 -6.81 12.36 -5.32
N SER A 680 -8.08 12.63 -4.96
CA SER A 680 -8.51 13.95 -4.51
C SER A 680 -8.02 14.25 -3.09
N GLY A 681 -8.01 13.23 -2.21
CA GLY A 681 -7.85 13.44 -0.77
C GLY A 681 -9.03 14.16 -0.12
N ASP A 682 -10.10 14.46 -0.87
CA ASP A 682 -11.29 15.18 -0.43
C ASP A 682 -12.45 14.20 -0.20
N ARG A 683 -13.08 14.27 0.98
CA ARG A 683 -14.16 13.35 1.37
C ARG A 683 -15.42 13.51 0.53
N LEU A 684 -15.70 14.69 -0.01
CA LEU A 684 -16.88 14.95 -0.86
C LEU A 684 -16.62 14.64 -2.33
N LEU A 685 -15.41 14.98 -2.80
CA LEU A 685 -15.02 14.80 -4.20
C LEU A 685 -14.33 13.45 -4.44
N CYS A 686 -14.35 12.54 -3.47
CA CYS A 686 -13.76 11.23 -3.66
C CYS A 686 -14.58 10.34 -4.62
N ASN A 687 -13.86 9.49 -5.34
CA ASN A 687 -14.48 8.40 -6.08
C ASN A 687 -15.27 7.48 -5.13
N THR A 688 -16.46 7.06 -5.55
CA THR A 688 -17.41 6.34 -4.70
C THR A 688 -17.90 5.05 -5.37
N LEU A 689 -17.77 3.91 -4.69
CA LEU A 689 -18.39 2.64 -5.09
C LEU A 689 -19.56 2.32 -4.17
N VAL A 690 -20.75 2.09 -4.73
CA VAL A 690 -21.98 1.78 -4.01
C VAL A 690 -22.32 0.31 -4.16
N LEU A 691 -22.46 -0.40 -3.03
CA LEU A 691 -23.02 -1.74 -2.97
C LEU A 691 -24.54 -1.61 -2.81
N ASP A 692 -25.24 -1.46 -3.93
CA ASP A 692 -26.70 -1.28 -3.97
C ASP A 692 -27.45 -2.62 -3.90
N GLY A 693 -26.79 -3.74 -4.21
CA GLY A 693 -27.37 -5.07 -3.98
C GLY A 693 -27.17 -5.63 -2.57
N GLY A 694 -26.50 -4.88 -1.69
CA GLY A 694 -26.20 -5.30 -0.32
C GLY A 694 -24.88 -6.07 -0.15
N LEU A 695 -24.53 -6.35 1.10
CA LEU A 695 -23.30 -7.03 1.51
C LEU A 695 -23.65 -8.21 2.40
N TRP A 696 -23.14 -9.40 2.07
CA TRP A 696 -23.50 -10.66 2.72
C TRP A 696 -22.27 -11.50 3.04
N GLY A 697 -22.43 -12.42 4.00
CA GLY A 697 -21.41 -13.39 4.39
C GLY A 697 -20.88 -13.17 5.82
N VAL A 698 -19.85 -13.92 6.19
CA VAL A 698 -19.27 -13.90 7.54
C VAL A 698 -17.77 -13.61 7.55
N SER A 699 -17.14 -13.58 6.38
CA SER A 699 -15.71 -13.29 6.27
C SER A 699 -15.41 -11.82 6.56
N PRO A 700 -14.26 -11.52 7.20
CA PRO A 700 -13.80 -10.15 7.37
C PRO A 700 -13.66 -9.42 6.03
N LEU A 701 -13.98 -8.13 6.01
CA LEU A 701 -13.84 -7.25 4.85
C LEU A 701 -12.75 -6.22 5.10
N MET A 702 -11.80 -6.10 4.19
CA MET A 702 -10.86 -4.98 4.17
C MET A 702 -11.25 -3.96 3.10
N LYS A 703 -11.57 -2.74 3.52
CA LYS A 703 -11.72 -1.57 2.64
C LYS A 703 -10.39 -0.85 2.49
N GLN A 704 -9.89 -0.71 1.27
CA GLN A 704 -8.66 0.01 0.92
C GLN A 704 -8.87 1.13 -0.12
N GLY A 705 -7.83 1.92 -0.37
CA GLY A 705 -7.83 3.05 -1.31
C GLY A 705 -8.48 4.32 -0.75
N GLY A 706 -8.10 5.48 -1.27
CA GLY A 706 -8.53 6.79 -0.76
C GLY A 706 -10.02 7.12 -0.97
N GLY A 707 -10.72 6.38 -1.83
CA GLY A 707 -12.12 6.63 -2.15
C GLY A 707 -13.11 6.06 -1.13
N ARG A 708 -14.40 6.26 -1.40
CA ARG A 708 -15.51 5.86 -0.52
C ARG A 708 -16.19 4.58 -0.98
N LEU A 709 -16.40 3.65 -0.05
CA LEU A 709 -17.30 2.51 -0.24
C LEU A 709 -18.61 2.79 0.49
N VAL A 710 -19.74 2.69 -0.22
CA VAL A 710 -21.08 2.87 0.35
C VAL A 710 -21.77 1.52 0.44
N VAL A 711 -22.24 1.14 1.62
CA VAL A 711 -23.16 0.00 1.81
C VAL A 711 -24.56 0.57 1.94
N ALA A 712 -25.33 0.53 0.85
CA ALA A 712 -26.58 1.29 0.71
C ALA A 712 -27.85 0.46 1.04
N ARG A 713 -27.78 -0.86 0.89
CA ARG A 713 -28.94 -1.78 1.04
C ARG A 713 -28.60 -2.91 2.00
N ASP A 714 -29.41 -3.97 1.99
CA ASP A 714 -29.42 -5.03 3.00
C ASP A 714 -28.01 -5.58 3.32
N ALA A 715 -27.67 -5.54 4.60
CA ALA A 715 -26.46 -6.11 5.18
C ALA A 715 -26.71 -6.53 6.64
N ALA A 716 -27.98 -6.80 7.00
CA ALA A 716 -28.37 -6.99 8.38
C ALA A 716 -27.74 -8.24 9.01
N ASP A 717 -27.53 -9.28 8.19
CA ASP A 717 -26.95 -10.57 8.56
C ASP A 717 -25.43 -10.61 8.38
N TYR A 718 -24.79 -9.51 8.00
CA TYR A 718 -23.33 -9.44 7.89
C TYR A 718 -22.70 -9.27 9.27
N GLU A 719 -21.89 -10.26 9.67
CA GLU A 719 -21.22 -10.31 10.99
C GLU A 719 -19.69 -10.21 10.91
N GLY A 720 -19.13 -10.13 9.69
CA GLY A 720 -17.70 -9.98 9.51
C GLY A 720 -17.19 -8.62 10.01
N VAL A 721 -16.00 -8.61 10.60
CA VAL A 721 -15.33 -7.34 10.96
C VAL A 721 -14.95 -6.59 9.68
N VAL A 722 -15.28 -5.30 9.62
CA VAL A 722 -14.86 -4.41 8.51
C VAL A 722 -13.68 -3.57 8.96
N THR A 723 -12.54 -3.76 8.30
CA THR A 723 -11.36 -2.91 8.49
C THR A 723 -11.30 -1.86 7.38
N VAL A 724 -11.37 -0.58 7.74
CA VAL A 724 -11.23 0.56 6.83
C VAL A 724 -9.81 1.08 6.91
N ALA A 725 -8.94 0.61 6.01
CA ALA A 725 -7.51 0.96 6.03
C ALA A 725 -7.24 2.35 5.43
N GLY A 726 -8.13 2.86 4.58
CA GLY A 726 -8.00 4.18 3.97
C GLY A 726 -9.30 4.62 3.28
N GLY A 727 -9.43 5.93 3.10
CA GLY A 727 -10.61 6.54 2.49
C GLY A 727 -11.85 6.45 3.37
N GLY A 728 -13.03 6.36 2.75
CA GLY A 728 -14.31 6.37 3.47
C GLY A 728 -15.05 5.04 3.44
N LEU A 729 -15.72 4.73 4.56
CA LEU A 729 -16.83 3.78 4.59
C LEU A 729 -18.11 4.56 4.93
N GLN A 730 -19.11 4.51 4.06
CA GLN A 730 -20.44 5.05 4.30
C GLN A 730 -21.41 3.88 4.51
N VAL A 731 -22.09 3.88 5.66
CA VAL A 731 -23.09 2.86 5.99
C VAL A 731 -24.45 3.53 6.07
N ASP A 732 -25.33 3.23 5.12
CA ASP A 732 -26.69 3.79 5.05
C ASP A 732 -27.78 2.75 5.37
N THR A 733 -27.36 1.56 5.81
CA THR A 733 -28.21 0.40 6.12
C THR A 733 -27.93 -0.14 7.53
N ALA A 734 -28.60 -1.23 7.91
CA ALA A 734 -28.29 -1.95 9.14
C ALA A 734 -27.16 -2.98 8.94
N MET A 735 -26.06 -2.83 9.67
CA MET A 735 -24.91 -3.74 9.78
C MET A 735 -24.63 -4.05 11.26
N ARG A 736 -25.65 -4.51 11.98
CA ARG A 736 -25.65 -4.56 13.46
C ARG A 736 -24.62 -5.52 14.05
N GLY A 737 -24.31 -6.61 13.34
CA GLY A 737 -23.32 -7.60 13.74
C GLY A 737 -21.88 -7.25 13.33
N ALA A 738 -21.68 -6.20 12.54
CA ALA A 738 -20.38 -5.86 11.97
C ALA A 738 -19.66 -4.80 12.81
N ASP A 739 -18.61 -5.21 13.50
CA ASP A 739 -17.67 -4.29 14.12
C ASP A 739 -16.80 -3.60 13.05
N ILE A 740 -16.49 -2.32 13.27
CA ILE A 740 -15.73 -1.49 12.33
C ILE A 740 -14.41 -1.08 12.97
N ALA A 741 -13.30 -1.38 12.31
CA ALA A 741 -11.96 -0.92 12.68
C ALA A 741 -11.49 0.15 11.68
N ILE A 742 -11.29 1.39 12.13
CA ILE A 742 -10.95 2.55 11.29
C ILE A 742 -9.45 2.88 11.45
N GLY A 743 -8.69 2.80 10.36
CA GLY A 743 -7.29 3.23 10.32
C GLY A 743 -7.13 4.75 10.38
N ASP A 744 -5.92 5.22 10.71
CA ASP A 744 -5.64 6.64 11.01
C ASP A 744 -6.02 7.63 9.89
N ASN A 745 -5.94 7.20 8.63
CA ASN A 745 -6.28 7.99 7.44
C ASN A 745 -7.64 7.61 6.83
N ALA A 746 -8.51 6.98 7.62
CA ALA A 746 -9.82 6.53 7.19
C ALA A 746 -10.94 7.23 7.96
N TRP A 747 -12.15 7.18 7.39
CA TRP A 747 -13.33 7.77 8.02
C TRP A 747 -14.58 6.92 7.83
N LEU A 748 -15.50 7.04 8.79
CA LEU A 748 -16.81 6.39 8.81
C LEU A 748 -17.92 7.45 8.83
N CYS A 749 -18.93 7.28 7.98
CA CYS A 749 -20.09 8.16 7.87
C CYS A 749 -21.39 7.39 7.55
N GLY A 750 -22.49 8.13 7.41
CA GLY A 750 -23.75 7.63 6.86
C GLY A 750 -24.94 7.78 7.80
N THR A 751 -26.05 7.16 7.42
CA THR A 751 -27.33 7.21 8.17
C THR A 751 -27.75 5.86 8.75
N GLY A 752 -26.91 4.84 8.59
CA GLY A 752 -27.18 3.47 8.95
C GLY A 752 -26.76 3.12 10.38
N CYS A 753 -26.53 1.84 10.62
CA CYS A 753 -25.99 1.38 11.90
C CYS A 753 -24.96 0.28 11.79
N VAL A 754 -24.01 0.32 12.71
CA VAL A 754 -22.89 -0.61 12.81
C VAL A 754 -22.80 -1.19 14.22
N GLY A 755 -21.96 -2.22 14.38
CA GLY A 755 -21.53 -2.74 15.68
C GLY A 755 -20.66 -1.75 16.45
N SER A 756 -19.63 -2.25 17.13
CA SER A 756 -18.67 -1.41 17.83
C SER A 756 -17.66 -0.81 16.86
N VAL A 757 -17.26 0.43 17.09
CA VAL A 757 -16.27 1.14 16.27
C VAL A 757 -14.98 1.32 17.07
N THR A 758 -13.84 0.99 16.48
CA THR A 758 -12.50 1.14 17.08
C THR A 758 -11.50 1.72 16.08
N GLY A 759 -10.36 2.21 16.57
CA GLY A 759 -9.23 2.61 15.71
C GLY A 759 -8.69 4.01 16.02
N GLY A 760 -8.04 4.63 15.02
CA GLY A 760 -7.41 5.95 15.12
C GLY A 760 -7.87 6.96 14.05
N GLY A 761 -8.81 6.57 13.18
CA GLY A 761 -9.37 7.44 12.15
C GLY A 761 -10.52 8.32 12.64
N TRP A 762 -11.39 8.72 11.70
CA TRP A 762 -12.44 9.71 11.95
C TRP A 762 -13.86 9.13 11.88
N ILE A 763 -14.74 9.58 12.77
CA ILE A 763 -16.19 9.46 12.57
C ILE A 763 -16.73 10.84 12.20
N SER A 764 -17.35 10.92 11.03
CA SER A 764 -18.01 12.11 10.51
C SER A 764 -19.35 11.65 9.97
N PRO A 765 -20.45 11.70 10.75
CA PRO A 765 -21.73 11.17 10.28
C PRO A 765 -22.16 11.80 8.95
N GLY A 766 -21.93 13.10 8.78
CA GLY A 766 -22.19 13.85 7.57
C GLY A 766 -21.27 13.47 6.41
N ALA A 767 -21.83 13.56 5.20
CA ALA A 767 -21.11 13.35 3.94
C ALA A 767 -21.56 14.35 2.86
N GLY A 768 -21.60 15.64 3.21
CA GLY A 768 -22.12 16.74 2.40
C GLY A 768 -23.60 17.08 2.67
N GLY A 769 -24.20 16.43 3.66
CA GLY A 769 -25.55 16.62 4.16
C GLY A 769 -25.68 15.99 5.55
N ALA A 770 -26.81 16.22 6.24
CA ALA A 770 -26.99 15.80 7.63
C ALA A 770 -26.91 14.27 7.79
N GLY A 771 -25.89 13.82 8.51
CA GLY A 771 -25.66 12.41 8.80
C GLY A 771 -26.22 11.96 10.15
N ARG A 772 -26.66 10.70 10.23
CA ARG A 772 -27.25 10.14 11.46
C ARG A 772 -26.82 8.70 11.66
N LEU A 773 -25.55 8.52 11.97
CA LEU A 773 -24.93 7.20 12.13
C LEU A 773 -25.23 6.64 13.53
N GLN A 774 -25.53 5.35 13.61
CA GLN A 774 -25.73 4.66 14.89
C GLN A 774 -24.63 3.60 15.11
N ALA A 775 -23.98 3.60 16.25
CA ALA A 775 -22.98 2.60 16.62
C ALA A 775 -23.35 1.93 17.95
N GLN A 776 -22.93 0.68 18.15
CA GLN A 776 -23.12 0.01 19.44
C GLN A 776 -22.33 0.73 20.54
N SER A 777 -21.03 0.90 20.30
CA SER A 777 -20.11 1.66 21.16
C SER A 777 -18.95 2.20 20.32
N VAL A 778 -18.20 3.17 20.85
CA VAL A 778 -16.98 3.68 20.21
C VAL A 778 -15.80 3.57 21.17
N GLY A 779 -14.65 3.14 20.65
CA GLY A 779 -13.41 2.99 21.41
C GLY A 779 -12.15 3.32 20.63
N GLY A 780 -11.01 3.32 21.32
CA GLY A 780 -9.70 3.67 20.72
C GLY A 780 -9.41 5.18 20.70
N GLY A 781 -8.58 5.60 19.74
CA GLY A 781 -8.17 6.99 19.50
C GLY A 781 -8.92 7.64 18.35
N VAL A 782 -10.21 7.32 18.19
CA VAL A 782 -11.04 7.86 17.11
C VAL A 782 -11.29 9.36 17.32
N ASP A 783 -11.14 10.12 16.24
CA ASP A 783 -11.47 11.54 16.16
C ASP A 783 -12.87 11.77 15.58
N PHE A 784 -13.47 12.93 15.82
CA PHE A 784 -14.85 13.23 15.44
C PHE A 784 -14.96 14.57 14.71
N ALA A 785 -15.83 14.61 13.71
CA ALA A 785 -16.23 15.84 13.03
C ALA A 785 -17.75 15.90 12.89
N PHE A 786 -18.35 17.03 13.25
CA PHE A 786 -19.80 17.23 13.19
C PHE A 786 -20.12 18.59 12.57
N ARG A 787 -21.01 18.60 11.58
CA ARG A 787 -21.57 19.82 11.01
C ARG A 787 -22.97 20.10 11.56
N PHE A 788 -23.22 21.36 11.89
CA PHE A 788 -24.50 21.84 12.39
C PHE A 788 -25.02 22.95 11.49
N THR A 789 -26.14 22.69 10.83
CA THR A 789 -26.81 23.65 9.93
C THR A 789 -27.97 24.39 10.58
N THR A 790 -28.46 23.92 11.73
CA THR A 790 -29.63 24.48 12.41
C THR A 790 -29.38 24.74 13.90
N ALA A 791 -30.04 25.77 14.43
CA ALA A 791 -30.01 26.11 15.86
C ALA A 791 -31.36 25.88 16.56
N GLY A 792 -31.32 25.85 17.90
CA GLY A 792 -32.46 25.56 18.76
C GLY A 792 -32.80 24.07 18.80
N ASP A 793 -34.09 23.77 18.93
CA ASP A 793 -34.62 22.39 19.02
C ASP A 793 -34.55 21.61 17.68
N ASN A 794 -34.43 22.32 16.56
CA ASN A 794 -34.31 21.67 15.26
C ASN A 794 -32.90 21.08 15.10
N SER A 795 -32.81 19.75 15.16
CA SER A 795 -31.57 18.99 14.96
C SER A 795 -31.55 18.20 13.65
N ALA A 796 -32.59 18.29 12.81
CA ALA A 796 -32.71 17.47 11.60
C ALA A 796 -31.58 17.75 10.58
N GLY A 797 -31.03 18.97 10.60
CA GLY A 797 -29.90 19.37 9.75
C GLY A 797 -28.53 19.20 10.41
N ASN A 798 -28.45 18.63 11.61
CA ASN A 798 -27.22 18.54 12.39
C ASN A 798 -26.73 17.10 12.46
N ASP A 799 -25.44 16.89 12.22
CA ASP A 799 -24.83 15.57 12.30
C ASP A 799 -24.99 14.98 13.68
N THR A 800 -25.33 13.68 13.73
CA THR A 800 -25.52 12.96 14.99
C THR A 800 -24.91 11.56 14.92
N LEU A 801 -24.10 11.22 15.91
CA LEU A 801 -23.66 9.87 16.22
C LEU A 801 -24.44 9.34 17.43
N GLU A 802 -25.29 8.33 17.20
CA GLU A 802 -26.12 7.72 18.24
C GLU A 802 -25.49 6.42 18.78
N LEU A 803 -25.15 6.41 20.06
CA LEU A 803 -24.53 5.28 20.76
C LEU A 803 -25.58 4.45 21.47
N ARG A 804 -25.73 3.18 21.06
CA ARG A 804 -26.83 2.32 21.51
C ARG A 804 -26.55 1.60 22.83
N PHE A 805 -25.29 1.33 23.19
CA PHE A 805 -24.98 0.57 24.38
C PHE A 805 -25.07 1.45 25.63
N SER A 806 -26.09 1.20 26.46
CA SER A 806 -26.49 2.12 27.52
C SER A 806 -25.60 2.11 28.77
N ALA A 807 -24.81 1.05 28.98
CA ALA A 807 -23.93 0.90 30.15
C ALA A 807 -22.58 1.60 29.98
N ALA A 808 -22.03 1.61 28.77
CA ALA A 808 -20.74 2.21 28.42
C ALA A 808 -20.77 2.65 26.94
N PRO A 809 -21.30 3.85 26.64
CA PRO A 809 -21.43 4.32 25.25
C PRO A 809 -20.06 4.51 24.57
N PHE A 810 -19.02 4.75 25.38
CA PHE A 810 -17.62 4.79 24.98
C PHE A 810 -16.83 3.71 25.74
N SER A 811 -15.81 3.14 25.09
CA SER A 811 -14.95 2.12 25.71
C SER A 811 -13.99 2.71 26.76
N LYS A 812 -13.71 4.02 26.68
CA LYS A 812 -12.94 4.82 27.65
C LYS A 812 -13.53 6.23 27.72
N ILE A 813 -13.13 7.00 28.73
CA ILE A 813 -13.34 8.46 28.73
C ILE A 813 -12.52 9.03 27.57
N LEU A 814 -13.13 9.88 26.75
CA LEU A 814 -12.43 10.62 25.70
C LEU A 814 -11.53 11.65 26.36
N ASP A 815 -10.25 11.61 26.03
CA ASP A 815 -9.17 12.42 26.59
C ASP A 815 -8.56 13.32 25.50
N ALA A 816 -7.46 14.01 25.81
CA ALA A 816 -6.85 14.97 24.91
C ALA A 816 -6.38 14.36 23.56
N ASP A 817 -6.26 13.03 23.48
CA ASP A 817 -5.92 12.31 22.24
C ASP A 817 -7.13 12.13 21.32
N ASN A 818 -8.36 12.36 21.81
CA ASN A 818 -9.59 12.34 21.03
C ASN A 818 -9.98 13.78 20.65
N ARG A 819 -9.86 14.13 19.38
CA ARG A 819 -10.20 15.45 18.86
C ARG A 819 -11.64 15.48 18.37
N ILE A 820 -12.36 16.53 18.74
CA ILE A 820 -13.76 16.73 18.36
C ILE A 820 -13.88 18.09 17.67
N TYR A 821 -14.16 18.06 16.37
CA TYR A 821 -14.35 19.24 15.53
C TYR A 821 -15.85 19.49 15.35
N VAL A 822 -16.28 20.72 15.64
CA VAL A 822 -17.66 21.16 15.50
C VAL A 822 -17.71 22.35 14.54
N TYR A 823 -18.37 22.15 13.40
CA TYR A 823 -18.55 23.15 12.36
C TYR A 823 -19.97 23.71 12.43
N LEU A 824 -20.09 24.99 12.79
CA LEU A 824 -21.36 25.69 12.93
C LEU A 824 -21.60 26.54 11.68
N ASP A 825 -22.49 26.10 10.78
CA ASP A 825 -22.95 26.95 9.68
C ASP A 825 -23.78 28.13 10.22
N VAL A 826 -24.44 27.91 11.36
CA VAL A 826 -25.17 28.92 12.12
C VAL A 826 -24.67 28.90 13.55
N LEU A 827 -23.93 29.94 13.95
CA LEU A 827 -23.56 30.16 15.35
C LEU A 827 -24.85 30.38 16.17
N PRO A 828 -25.09 29.63 17.26
CA PRO A 828 -26.28 29.85 18.07
C PRO A 828 -26.35 31.30 18.57
N PRO A 829 -27.56 31.88 18.66
CA PRO A 829 -27.72 33.22 19.20
C PRO A 829 -27.26 33.25 20.66
N GLU A 830 -27.02 34.45 21.18
CA GLU A 830 -26.69 34.62 22.60
C GLU A 830 -27.84 34.11 23.48
N ASP A 831 -27.52 33.41 24.58
CA ASP A 831 -28.44 32.59 25.39
C ASP A 831 -29.14 31.44 24.62
N GLY A 832 -28.74 31.19 23.37
CA GLY A 832 -29.21 30.11 22.51
C GLY A 832 -28.34 28.85 22.55
N TYR A 833 -28.73 27.85 21.75
CA TYR A 833 -28.02 26.56 21.68
C TYR A 833 -28.25 25.84 20.35
N VAL A 834 -27.49 24.78 20.12
CA VAL A 834 -27.68 23.80 19.05
C VAL A 834 -27.72 22.38 19.64
N LEU A 835 -28.45 21.46 18.99
CA LEU A 835 -28.56 20.04 19.36
C LEU A 835 -28.03 19.14 18.24
N GLY A 836 -27.26 18.11 18.60
CA GLY A 836 -26.62 17.19 17.64
C GLY A 836 -25.31 16.64 18.22
N GLY A 837 -24.37 16.22 17.37
CA GLY A 837 -23.08 15.67 17.79
C GLY A 837 -23.23 14.27 18.37
N PHE A 838 -23.13 14.12 19.69
CA PHE A 838 -23.33 12.83 20.35
C PHE A 838 -24.77 12.67 20.86
N ALA A 839 -25.34 11.49 20.64
CA ALA A 839 -26.56 11.04 21.30
C ALA A 839 -26.34 9.65 21.89
N THR A 840 -27.04 9.34 22.97
CA THR A 840 -27.00 8.00 23.58
C THR A 840 -28.42 7.49 23.79
N ALA A 841 -28.61 6.17 23.70
CA ALA A 841 -29.87 5.53 24.08
C ALA A 841 -30.08 5.48 25.62
N SER A 842 -29.07 5.86 26.40
CA SER A 842 -29.09 5.86 27.87
C SER A 842 -29.66 7.16 28.42
N SER A 843 -30.44 7.08 29.50
CA SER A 843 -30.91 8.26 30.23
C SER A 843 -29.83 8.89 31.13
N VAL A 844 -28.66 8.26 31.24
CA VAL A 844 -27.52 8.74 32.04
C VAL A 844 -26.79 9.86 31.32
N ASP A 845 -26.43 10.92 32.06
CA ASP A 845 -25.63 12.03 31.53
C ASP A 845 -24.24 11.55 31.09
N PHE A 846 -23.94 11.74 29.81
CA PHE A 846 -22.67 11.32 29.22
C PHE A 846 -21.61 12.42 29.18
N THR A 847 -21.88 13.63 29.70
CA THR A 847 -20.92 14.76 29.67
C THR A 847 -19.56 14.37 30.25
N ARG A 848 -19.52 13.56 31.31
CA ARG A 848 -18.27 13.05 31.91
C ARG A 848 -17.38 12.24 30.97
N TRP A 849 -17.96 11.62 29.94
CA TRP A 849 -17.23 10.79 28.98
C TRP A 849 -16.54 11.60 27.91
N ILE A 850 -16.97 12.84 27.69
CA ILE A 850 -16.49 13.71 26.62
C ILE A 850 -15.78 14.97 27.16
N ALA A 851 -15.76 15.15 28.48
CA ALA A 851 -15.28 16.37 29.14
C ALA A 851 -13.78 16.63 29.00
N LEU A 852 -12.97 15.58 28.80
CA LEU A 852 -11.51 15.68 28.68
C LEU A 852 -11.01 15.65 27.23
N ALA A 853 -11.93 15.57 26.27
CA ALA A 853 -11.60 15.56 24.84
C ALA A 853 -11.07 16.92 24.37
N SER A 854 -10.31 16.93 23.27
CA SER A 854 -9.85 18.17 22.64
C SER A 854 -10.94 18.74 21.73
N TRP A 855 -11.70 19.73 22.22
CA TRP A 855 -12.79 20.37 21.47
C TRP A 855 -12.31 21.55 20.63
N HIS A 856 -12.70 21.56 19.35
CA HIS A 856 -12.42 22.64 18.40
C HIS A 856 -13.73 23.09 17.75
N PHE A 857 -14.06 24.37 17.90
CA PHE A 857 -15.29 24.95 17.35
C PHE A 857 -14.95 25.90 16.21
N PHE A 858 -15.73 25.82 15.14
CA PHE A 858 -15.56 26.60 13.94
C PHE A 858 -16.89 27.22 13.52
N VAL A 859 -16.84 28.43 12.95
CA VAL A 859 -18.00 29.15 12.43
C VAL A 859 -17.78 29.50 10.97
N LEU A 860 -18.85 29.51 10.19
CA LEU A 860 -18.79 29.80 8.76
C LEU A 860 -18.14 31.17 8.52
N ASP A 861 -17.07 31.18 7.73
CA ASP A 861 -16.34 32.39 7.37
C ASP A 861 -15.77 32.24 5.94
N PRO A 862 -16.22 33.05 4.97
CA PRO A 862 -15.68 33.03 3.60
C PRO A 862 -14.17 33.27 3.51
N TYR A 863 -13.55 33.85 4.52
CA TYR A 863 -12.11 34.13 4.60
C TYR A 863 -11.37 33.22 5.60
N GLY A 864 -12.06 32.24 6.16
CA GLY A 864 -11.48 31.25 7.05
C GLY A 864 -10.40 30.39 6.36
N THR A 865 -9.60 29.71 7.16
CA THR A 865 -8.52 28.83 6.66
C THR A 865 -8.86 27.34 6.72
N GLU A 866 -9.92 26.98 7.45
CA GLU A 866 -10.36 25.61 7.61
C GLU A 866 -11.44 25.29 6.56
N VAL A 867 -11.29 24.18 5.83
CA VAL A 867 -12.27 23.76 4.82
C VAL A 867 -12.88 22.42 5.24
N PHE A 868 -14.20 22.41 5.42
CA PHE A 868 -14.94 21.21 5.77
C PHE A 868 -16.21 21.12 4.92
N GLU A 869 -16.43 19.96 4.30
CA GLU A 869 -17.58 19.71 3.42
C GLU A 869 -17.91 20.83 2.40
N GLY A 870 -16.86 21.37 1.76
CA GLY A 870 -17.00 22.40 0.73
C GLY A 870 -17.36 23.79 1.27
N GLN A 871 -17.38 23.98 2.58
CA GLN A 871 -17.54 25.26 3.25
C GLN A 871 -16.21 25.70 3.89
N THR A 872 -16.04 27.00 4.05
CA THR A 872 -14.86 27.61 4.68
C THR A 872 -15.24 28.14 6.06
N TYR A 873 -14.40 27.85 7.06
CA TYR A 873 -14.65 28.19 8.45
C TYR A 873 -13.43 28.85 9.10
N ALA A 874 -13.71 29.66 10.12
CA ALA A 874 -12.72 30.22 11.04
C ALA A 874 -12.94 29.69 12.46
N PRO A 875 -11.91 29.66 13.33
CA PRO A 875 -12.08 29.33 14.74
C PRO A 875 -13.18 30.18 15.38
N CYS A 876 -14.06 29.55 16.16
CA CYS A 876 -15.17 30.23 16.83
C CYS A 876 -14.63 31.29 17.79
N PRO A 877 -14.98 32.58 17.62
CA PRO A 877 -14.43 33.68 18.42
C PRO A 877 -15.05 33.79 19.82
N VAL A 878 -16.05 32.95 20.12
CA VAL A 878 -16.79 32.98 21.38
C VAL A 878 -16.74 31.63 22.09
N ALA A 879 -16.69 31.67 23.42
CA ALA A 879 -16.75 30.46 24.24
C ALA A 879 -18.13 29.81 24.15
N LEU A 880 -18.17 28.47 24.14
CA LEU A 880 -19.40 27.66 24.12
C LEU A 880 -19.40 26.68 25.30
N ASN A 881 -20.59 26.39 25.83
CA ASN A 881 -20.79 25.47 26.95
C ASN A 881 -21.38 24.14 26.48
N LEU A 882 -20.86 23.03 27.01
CA LEU A 882 -21.33 21.68 26.73
C LEU A 882 -22.20 21.16 27.86
N SER A 883 -23.38 20.62 27.50
CA SER A 883 -24.30 19.95 28.42
C SER A 883 -25.09 18.89 27.65
N THR A 884 -26.00 18.18 28.31
CA THR A 884 -26.88 17.23 27.64
C THR A 884 -28.35 17.54 27.95
N VAL A 885 -29.24 17.20 27.02
CA VAL A 885 -30.70 17.29 27.17
C VAL A 885 -31.35 15.94 26.92
N ALA A 886 -32.57 15.75 27.44
CA ALA A 886 -33.35 14.57 27.17
C ALA A 886 -33.76 14.51 25.69
N ALA A 887 -33.58 13.36 25.05
CA ALA A 887 -33.97 13.11 23.67
C ALA A 887 -34.59 11.71 23.57
N GLY A 888 -35.92 11.63 23.50
CA GLY A 888 -36.64 10.36 23.58
C GLY A 888 -36.38 9.64 24.91
N SER A 889 -35.97 8.37 24.86
CA SER A 889 -35.58 7.58 26.04
C SER A 889 -34.12 7.83 26.49
N GLY A 890 -33.36 8.58 25.72
CA GLY A 890 -31.94 8.80 25.91
C GLY A 890 -31.57 10.27 26.13
N ARG A 891 -30.31 10.63 25.83
CA ARG A 891 -29.80 12.00 25.92
C ARG A 891 -29.05 12.41 24.66
N MET A 892 -29.02 13.71 24.40
CA MET A 892 -28.31 14.34 23.28
C MET A 892 -27.44 15.49 23.77
N LEU A 893 -26.32 15.73 23.09
CA LEU A 893 -25.42 16.85 23.37
C LEU A 893 -26.11 18.17 23.00
N LYS A 894 -25.96 19.14 23.91
CA LYS A 894 -26.39 20.52 23.77
C LYS A 894 -25.18 21.43 23.89
N ILE A 895 -24.93 22.20 22.82
CA ILE A 895 -23.86 23.20 22.76
C ILE A 895 -24.53 24.57 22.87
N SER A 896 -24.26 25.31 23.95
CA SER A 896 -24.93 26.57 24.27
C SER A 896 -23.97 27.74 24.17
N ARG A 897 -24.43 28.88 23.67
CA ARG A 897 -23.67 30.13 23.70
C ARG A 897 -24.06 30.94 24.94
N PRO A 898 -23.21 31.01 25.97
CA PRO A 898 -23.50 31.83 27.14
C PRO A 898 -23.54 33.31 26.76
N THR A 899 -24.27 34.08 27.54
CA THR A 899 -24.19 35.54 27.54
C THR A 899 -22.79 36.00 27.92
N HIS A 900 -22.31 37.09 27.31
CA HIS A 900 -20.98 37.68 27.53
C HIS A 900 -21.05 39.21 27.63
N GLY A 901 -19.97 39.85 28.08
CA GLY A 901 -19.88 41.31 28.13
C GLY A 901 -20.99 41.98 28.95
N TYR A 902 -21.55 43.09 28.43
CA TYR A 902 -22.69 43.78 29.04
C TYR A 902 -23.94 42.89 29.16
N ALA A 903 -24.14 41.94 28.23
CA ALA A 903 -25.29 41.05 28.26
C ALA A 903 -25.21 40.02 29.40
N ALA A 904 -24.00 39.51 29.73
CA ALA A 904 -23.77 38.69 30.92
C ALA A 904 -24.05 39.45 32.22
N TRP A 905 -23.57 40.70 32.29
CA TRP A 905 -23.87 41.57 33.42
C TRP A 905 -25.38 41.84 33.53
N CYS A 906 -26.07 42.08 32.41
CA CYS A 906 -27.53 42.18 32.41
C CYS A 906 -28.21 40.87 32.87
N ALA A 907 -27.68 39.71 32.49
CA ALA A 907 -28.22 38.41 32.87
C ALA A 907 -28.11 38.15 34.38
N GLU A 908 -27.05 38.64 35.01
CA GLU A 908 -26.79 38.55 36.45
C GLU A 908 -27.68 39.49 37.27
N TRP A 909 -27.86 40.73 36.80
CA TRP A 909 -28.48 41.79 37.61
C TRP A 909 -29.94 42.11 37.27
N PHE A 910 -30.48 41.54 36.18
CA PHE A 910 -31.85 41.75 35.72
C PHE A 910 -32.55 40.42 35.44
N THR A 911 -33.82 40.36 35.86
CA THR A 911 -34.70 39.22 35.55
C THR A 911 -35.02 39.15 34.06
N LEU A 912 -35.43 37.97 33.57
CA LEU A 912 -35.78 37.79 32.15
C LEU A 912 -36.84 38.80 31.66
N ALA A 913 -37.81 39.14 32.50
CA ALA A 913 -38.83 40.14 32.17
C ALA A 913 -38.23 41.56 32.04
N GLU A 914 -37.34 41.96 32.95
CA GLU A 914 -36.67 43.27 32.90
C GLU A 914 -35.72 43.40 31.71
N ARG A 915 -35.09 42.29 31.28
CA ARG A 915 -34.21 42.26 30.09
C ARG A 915 -34.96 42.54 28.79
N THR A 916 -36.28 42.40 28.76
CA THR A 916 -37.10 42.74 27.59
C THR A 916 -37.47 44.22 27.50
N ASP A 917 -37.22 45.00 28.55
CA ASP A 917 -37.46 46.44 28.57
C ASP A 917 -36.13 47.22 28.51
N VAL A 918 -35.85 47.81 27.34
CA VAL A 918 -34.64 48.60 27.08
C VAL A 918 -34.57 49.85 27.97
N ALA A 919 -35.70 50.39 28.43
CA ALA A 919 -35.71 51.53 29.35
C ALA A 919 -35.25 51.16 30.77
N VAL A 920 -35.24 49.86 31.11
CA VAL A 920 -34.84 49.35 32.42
C VAL A 920 -33.44 48.74 32.38
N SER A 921 -33.18 47.88 31.40
CA SER A 921 -31.95 47.07 31.32
C SER A 921 -31.01 47.49 30.20
N GLY A 922 -31.42 48.44 29.35
CA GLY A 922 -30.59 48.91 28.24
C GLY A 922 -29.30 49.61 28.71
N PRO A 923 -28.25 49.66 27.86
CA PRO A 923 -26.96 50.29 28.18
C PRO A 923 -27.07 51.73 28.70
N LEU A 924 -28.04 52.49 28.17
CA LEU A 924 -28.29 53.89 28.54
C LEU A 924 -29.39 54.06 29.60
N ALA A 925 -30.02 52.98 30.06
CA ALA A 925 -30.99 53.05 31.14
C ALA A 925 -30.29 53.50 32.44
N VAL A 926 -30.95 54.38 33.18
CA VAL A 926 -30.36 55.09 34.31
C VAL A 926 -31.07 54.70 35.60
N GLY A 927 -30.29 54.31 36.62
CA GLY A 927 -30.81 54.01 37.94
C GLY A 927 -31.16 55.25 38.77
N ALA A 928 -31.63 55.06 40.00
CA ALA A 928 -32.01 56.15 40.91
C ALA A 928 -30.85 57.11 41.26
N ASP A 929 -29.60 56.69 41.05
CA ASP A 929 -28.40 57.49 41.29
C ASP A 929 -27.90 58.25 40.05
N GLY A 930 -28.65 58.21 38.94
CA GLY A 930 -28.32 58.98 37.74
C GLY A 930 -27.21 58.38 36.87
N VAL A 931 -26.73 57.17 37.18
CA VAL A 931 -25.68 56.50 36.39
C VAL A 931 -26.27 55.45 35.45
N ALA A 932 -25.85 55.51 34.18
CA ALA A 932 -26.25 54.57 33.14
C ALA A 932 -25.66 53.18 33.38
N ASN A 933 -26.42 52.13 33.07
CA ASN A 933 -26.02 50.74 33.27
C ASN A 933 -24.70 50.38 32.57
N LEU A 934 -24.45 50.87 31.36
CA LEU A 934 -23.19 50.62 30.65
C LEU A 934 -21.98 51.16 31.42
N LEU A 935 -22.12 52.31 32.08
CA LEU A 935 -21.05 52.89 32.89
C LEU A 935 -20.84 52.09 34.18
N ARG A 936 -21.91 51.53 34.78
CA ARG A 936 -21.79 50.61 35.92
C ARG A 936 -21.01 49.36 35.54
N TYR A 937 -21.41 48.72 34.44
CA TYR A 937 -20.72 47.57 33.89
C TYR A 937 -19.23 47.86 33.61
N ALA A 938 -18.95 48.99 32.97
CA ALA A 938 -17.60 49.41 32.61
C ALA A 938 -16.68 49.69 33.80
N LEU A 939 -17.24 50.10 34.94
CA LEU A 939 -16.52 50.36 36.18
C LEU A 939 -16.50 49.14 37.12
N GLY A 940 -17.07 48.01 36.70
CA GLY A 940 -17.13 46.78 37.48
C GLY A 940 -18.09 46.86 38.68
N ALA A 941 -19.20 47.60 38.55
CA ALA A 941 -20.19 47.77 39.61
C ALA A 941 -21.47 46.97 39.35
N GLY A 942 -22.08 46.45 40.41
CA GLY A 942 -23.42 45.84 40.35
C GLY A 942 -24.54 46.86 40.12
N ARG A 943 -25.75 46.37 39.79
CA ARG A 943 -26.93 47.22 39.51
C ARG A 943 -27.30 48.16 40.67
N THR A 944 -27.20 47.70 41.91
CA THR A 944 -27.58 48.45 43.12
C THR A 944 -26.39 48.91 43.96
N GLU A 945 -25.18 48.63 43.49
CA GLU A 945 -23.96 48.95 44.23
C GLU A 945 -23.71 50.48 44.23
N PRO A 946 -23.31 51.07 45.37
CA PRO A 946 -22.91 52.47 45.41
C PRO A 946 -21.76 52.73 44.45
N ILE A 947 -21.98 53.58 43.43
CA ILE A 947 -21.01 53.79 42.35
C ILE A 947 -19.88 54.76 42.74
N THR A 948 -20.07 55.59 43.76
CA THR A 948 -19.13 56.63 44.21
C THR A 948 -17.68 56.16 44.38
N PRO A 949 -17.39 54.97 44.95
CA PRO A 949 -16.03 54.47 45.07
C PRO A 949 -15.34 54.23 43.73
N TYR A 950 -16.12 53.94 42.68
CA TYR A 950 -15.66 53.49 41.36
C TYR A 950 -15.60 54.59 40.30
N LEU A 951 -16.16 55.76 40.59
CA LEU A 951 -16.09 56.91 39.69
C LEU A 951 -14.64 57.36 39.46
N PRO A 952 -14.32 57.90 38.27
CA PRO A 952 -13.02 58.49 38.00
C PRO A 952 -12.64 59.55 39.04
N ARG A 953 -11.36 59.60 39.40
CA ARG A 953 -10.80 60.55 40.36
C ARG A 953 -9.64 61.31 39.75
N LEU A 954 -9.49 62.56 40.16
CA LEU A 954 -8.38 63.42 39.78
C LEU A 954 -7.62 63.82 41.04
N ASP A 955 -6.42 63.29 41.20
CA ASP A 955 -5.55 63.56 42.33
C ASP A 955 -4.36 64.44 41.91
N ARG A 956 -3.70 65.09 42.88
CA ARG A 956 -2.45 65.83 42.64
C ARG A 956 -1.30 65.08 43.31
N VAL A 957 -0.33 64.62 42.51
CA VAL A 957 0.82 63.84 42.97
C VAL A 957 2.10 64.48 42.43
N ALA A 958 3.02 64.86 43.32
CA ALA A 958 4.33 65.46 42.97
C ALA A 958 4.28 66.63 41.96
N GLY A 959 3.19 67.41 41.96
CA GLY A 959 2.99 68.55 41.06
C GLY A 959 2.22 68.26 39.78
N ALA A 960 2.08 66.99 39.39
CA ALA A 960 1.25 66.55 38.26
C ALA A 960 -0.19 66.23 38.69
N LEU A 961 -1.13 66.32 37.74
CA LEU A 961 -2.50 65.85 37.93
C LEU A 961 -2.56 64.38 37.50
N VAL A 962 -3.07 63.49 38.34
CA VAL A 962 -3.24 62.07 38.02
C VAL A 962 -4.72 61.77 37.91
N TYR A 963 -5.19 61.49 36.70
CA TYR A 963 -6.56 61.05 36.44
C TYR A 963 -6.61 59.52 36.46
N ALA A 964 -7.32 58.97 37.44
CA ALA A 964 -7.45 57.53 37.67
C ALA A 964 -8.89 57.08 37.44
N TYR A 965 -9.09 56.00 36.70
CA TYR A 965 -10.41 55.43 36.47
C TYR A 965 -10.33 53.90 36.33
N ARG A 966 -11.42 53.22 36.69
CA ARG A 966 -11.52 51.78 36.51
C ARG A 966 -11.75 51.41 35.05
N THR A 967 -11.12 50.34 34.62
CA THR A 967 -11.23 49.74 33.30
C THR A 967 -11.34 48.25 33.42
N ARG A 968 -12.24 47.64 32.64
CA ARG A 968 -12.26 46.19 32.45
C ARG A 968 -11.04 45.78 31.62
N VAL A 969 -10.34 44.76 32.08
CA VAL A 969 -9.15 44.20 31.40
C VAL A 969 -9.41 42.79 30.86
N ASP A 970 -10.62 42.25 31.04
CA ASP A 970 -11.02 41.00 30.41
C ASP A 970 -11.23 41.17 28.89
N GLU A 971 -10.73 40.20 28.12
CA GLU A 971 -10.75 40.22 26.64
C GLU A 971 -12.18 40.26 26.05
N GLN A 972 -13.20 39.92 26.85
CA GLN A 972 -14.61 39.86 26.45
C GLN A 972 -15.42 41.10 26.85
N ALA A 973 -14.78 42.16 27.35
CA ALA A 973 -15.48 43.33 27.86
C ALA A 973 -16.24 44.10 26.75
N GLY A 974 -15.69 44.14 25.53
CA GLY A 974 -16.32 44.82 24.40
C GLY A 974 -16.53 46.33 24.62
N LEU A 975 -15.62 47.00 25.31
CA LEU A 975 -15.72 48.43 25.66
C LEU A 975 -14.52 49.23 25.16
N SER A 976 -14.78 50.49 24.79
CA SER A 976 -13.78 51.52 24.54
C SER A 976 -13.87 52.62 25.59
N TYR A 977 -12.73 52.97 26.19
CA TYR A 977 -12.62 54.00 27.21
C TYR A 977 -11.92 55.22 26.64
N LEU A 978 -12.65 56.33 26.56
CA LEU A 978 -12.14 57.60 26.06
C LEU A 978 -12.17 58.60 27.20
N VAL A 979 -11.01 59.10 27.61
CA VAL A 979 -11.01 60.31 28.44
C VAL A 979 -11.16 61.51 27.50
N VAL A 980 -12.06 62.41 27.84
CA VAL A 980 -12.32 63.64 27.08
C VAL A 980 -12.11 64.82 28.00
N CYS A 981 -11.65 65.94 27.45
CA CYS A 981 -11.44 67.14 28.24
C CYS A 981 -12.24 68.32 27.66
N THR A 982 -12.58 69.25 28.54
CA THR A 982 -13.28 70.48 28.16
C THR A 982 -12.94 71.61 29.12
N ASP A 983 -12.88 72.83 28.60
CA ASP A 983 -12.70 74.05 29.40
C ASP A 983 -14.05 74.55 29.96
N ASP A 984 -15.16 73.98 29.47
CA ASP A 984 -16.53 74.27 29.88
C ASP A 984 -17.37 72.97 29.91
N LEU A 985 -18.01 72.68 31.05
CA LEU A 985 -18.90 71.52 31.20
C LEU A 985 -20.11 71.57 30.24
N THR A 986 -20.43 72.72 29.65
CA THR A 986 -21.55 72.87 28.71
C THR A 986 -21.14 72.75 27.23
N ALA A 987 -19.83 72.79 26.93
CA ALA A 987 -19.31 72.66 25.57
C ALA A 987 -19.15 71.20 25.12
N SER A 988 -19.11 70.98 23.80
CA SER A 988 -18.79 69.68 23.21
C SER A 988 -17.36 69.27 23.58
N ALA A 989 -17.19 68.15 24.28
CA ALA A 989 -15.88 67.69 24.73
C ALA A 989 -15.04 67.19 23.55
N ALA A 990 -13.77 67.62 23.48
CA ALA A 990 -12.81 67.14 22.49
C ALA A 990 -12.19 65.81 22.94
N SER A 991 -11.80 64.97 21.98
CA SER A 991 -11.05 63.75 22.30
C SER A 991 -9.66 64.14 22.85
N TRP A 992 -9.07 63.27 23.67
CA TRP A 992 -7.75 63.55 24.25
C TRP A 992 -6.66 63.81 23.21
N LEU A 993 -6.73 63.15 22.06
CA LEU A 993 -5.75 63.29 20.99
C LEU A 993 -5.75 64.72 20.44
N ASP A 994 -6.93 65.32 20.30
CA ASP A 994 -7.11 66.68 19.81
C ASP A 994 -6.61 67.71 20.83
N ALA A 995 -6.82 67.45 22.12
CA ALA A 995 -6.39 68.34 23.19
C ALA A 995 -4.85 68.42 23.38
N GLN A 996 -4.13 67.33 23.08
CA GLN A 996 -2.66 67.30 23.12
C GLN A 996 -2.03 68.20 22.06
N GLN A 997 -2.56 68.16 20.83
CA GLN A 997 -2.00 68.89 19.69
C GLN A 997 -2.21 70.41 19.79
N ASP A 998 -3.34 70.85 20.34
CA ASP A 998 -3.73 72.27 20.31
C ASP A 998 -3.14 73.08 21.50
N THR A 999 -2.83 72.44 22.63
CA THR A 999 -2.59 73.18 23.90
C THR A 999 -1.34 72.79 24.70
N GLY A 1000 -0.53 71.84 24.22
CA GLY A 1000 0.77 71.50 24.83
C GLY A 1000 0.67 70.72 26.15
N LEU A 1001 -0.43 70.00 26.40
CA LEU A 1001 -0.55 69.07 27.52
C LEU A 1001 0.35 67.85 27.31
N THR A 1002 1.19 67.54 28.29
CA THR A 1002 1.94 66.27 28.29
C THR A 1002 1.16 65.23 29.09
N VAL A 1003 0.81 64.11 28.46
CA VAL A 1003 0.13 62.98 29.12
C VAL A 1003 1.02 61.76 29.07
N ARG A 1004 1.11 61.08 30.20
CA ARG A 1004 1.82 59.81 30.31
C ARG A 1004 0.89 58.76 30.92
N LEU A 1005 0.71 57.65 30.21
CA LEU A 1005 0.08 56.47 30.79
C LEU A 1005 1.03 55.89 31.85
N LEU A 1006 0.51 55.74 33.07
CA LEU A 1006 1.21 55.07 34.16
C LEU A 1006 0.80 53.59 34.19
N ASP A 1007 1.62 52.77 34.85
CA ASP A 1007 1.31 51.35 35.02
C ASP A 1007 -0.07 51.18 35.67
N PRO A 1008 -0.97 50.38 35.06
CA PRO A 1008 -2.28 50.10 35.63
C PRO A 1008 -2.14 49.43 37.00
N GLN A 1009 -2.98 49.81 37.96
CA GLN A 1009 -3.02 49.13 39.26
C GLN A 1009 -4.05 48.00 39.22
N ALA A 1010 -3.64 46.79 39.58
CA ALA A 1010 -4.56 45.68 39.79
C ALA A 1010 -5.55 46.00 40.92
N THR A 1011 -6.77 45.49 40.82
CA THR A 1011 -7.73 45.51 41.92
C THR A 1011 -7.93 44.11 42.49
N GLU A 1012 -8.73 44.00 43.56
CA GLU A 1012 -9.12 42.68 44.11
C GLU A 1012 -9.96 41.87 43.10
N ASP A 1013 -10.66 42.55 42.18
CA ASP A 1013 -11.29 41.91 41.03
C ASP A 1013 -10.26 41.80 39.88
N PRO A 1014 -9.85 40.58 39.49
CA PRO A 1014 -8.87 40.40 38.42
C PRO A 1014 -9.38 40.87 37.04
N ALA A 1015 -10.69 41.05 36.87
CA ALA A 1015 -11.27 41.60 35.65
C ALA A 1015 -11.21 43.14 35.59
N ILE A 1016 -10.83 43.81 36.69
CA ILE A 1016 -10.80 45.27 36.80
C ILE A 1016 -9.40 45.77 37.17
N ALA A 1017 -8.91 46.74 36.41
CA ALA A 1017 -7.72 47.52 36.74
C ALA A 1017 -8.06 49.00 36.92
N ILE A 1018 -7.20 49.74 37.61
CA ILE A 1018 -7.24 51.20 37.67
C ILE A 1018 -6.23 51.74 36.67
N THR A 1019 -6.73 52.26 35.55
CA THR A 1019 -5.93 53.00 34.57
C THR A 1019 -5.63 54.38 35.12
N ARG A 1020 -4.36 54.81 35.02
CA ARG A 1020 -3.87 56.07 35.58
C ARG A 1020 -3.15 56.87 34.51
N LEU A 1021 -3.59 58.10 34.32
CA LEU A 1021 -3.00 59.06 33.38
C LEU A 1021 -2.37 60.20 34.18
N GLU A 1022 -1.06 60.35 34.07
CA GLU A 1022 -0.36 61.54 34.54
C GLU A 1022 -0.51 62.66 33.51
N ILE A 1023 -0.98 63.81 33.95
CA ILE A 1023 -1.29 64.98 33.13
C ILE A 1023 -0.48 66.15 33.67
N ILE A 1024 0.40 66.69 32.81
CA ILE A 1024 1.26 67.83 33.11
C ILE A 1024 0.77 69.03 32.27
N PRO A 1025 0.16 70.04 32.91
CA PRO A 1025 -0.26 71.26 32.23
C PRO A 1025 0.93 72.08 31.70
N GLY A 1026 0.82 72.61 30.48
CA GLY A 1026 1.75 73.61 29.97
C GLY A 1026 1.62 74.96 30.71
N PRO A 1027 2.62 75.86 30.61
CA PRO A 1027 2.72 77.09 31.40
C PRO A 1027 1.58 78.11 31.22
N SER A 1028 0.68 77.91 30.24
CA SER A 1028 -0.43 78.82 29.93
C SER A 1028 -1.79 78.10 29.74
N ALA A 1029 -1.95 76.89 30.27
CA ALA A 1029 -3.20 76.11 30.10
C ALA A 1029 -4.31 76.52 31.11
N PRO A 1030 -5.58 76.69 30.67
CA PRO A 1030 -6.73 76.96 31.55
C PRO A 1030 -7.12 75.73 32.40
N VAL A 1031 -7.94 75.96 33.44
CA VAL A 1031 -8.52 74.89 34.28
C VAL A 1031 -9.46 74.04 33.43
N ARG A 1032 -9.17 72.74 33.31
CA ARG A 1032 -9.95 71.79 32.49
C ARG A 1032 -10.73 70.81 33.35
N PHE A 1033 -11.88 70.40 32.85
CA PHE A 1033 -12.62 69.25 33.33
C PHE A 1033 -12.24 68.01 32.51
N PHE A 1034 -12.03 66.88 33.19
CA PHE A 1034 -11.80 65.58 32.56
C PHE A 1034 -13.03 64.70 32.78
N ARG A 1035 -13.49 64.01 31.74
CA ARG A 1035 -14.61 63.08 31.79
C ARG A 1035 -14.19 61.75 31.20
N LEU A 1036 -14.68 60.66 31.79
CA LEU A 1036 -14.60 59.35 31.17
C LEU A 1036 -15.85 59.14 30.32
N ARG A 1037 -15.65 58.87 29.03
CA ARG A 1037 -16.66 58.40 28.11
C ARG A 1037 -16.41 56.93 27.82
N VAL A 1038 -17.43 56.11 28.04
CA VAL A 1038 -17.41 54.70 27.68
C VAL A 1038 -18.29 54.50 26.45
N GLN A 1039 -17.81 53.69 25.52
CA GLN A 1039 -18.53 53.30 24.32
C GLN A 1039 -18.49 51.79 24.18
N GLN A 1040 -19.58 51.22 23.70
CA GLN A 1040 -19.62 49.86 23.17
C GLN A 1040 -19.51 49.99 21.64
N PRO A 1041 -18.65 49.20 20.96
CA PRO A 1041 -18.47 49.22 19.50
C PRO A 1041 -19.77 49.05 18.71
#